data_AF-F4Q675-F1
#
_entry.id   AF-F4Q675-F1
#
_cell.length_a   1.000
_cell.length_b   1.000
_cell.length_c   1.000
_cell.angle_alpha   90.00
_cell.angle_beta   90.00
_cell.angle_gamma   90.00
#
_symmetry.space_group_name_H-M   'P 1'
#
loop_
_entity.id
_entity.type
_entity.pdbx_description
1 polymer ?
#
loop_
_entity_poly.entity_id
_entity_poly.type
_entity_poly.pdbx_seq_one_letter_code
_entity_poly.pdbx_strand_id
1 'polypeptide(L)'
;MTSLLKLSNLLLSQIISSIDDNEDIICLLFTCKKLYNNSSSIRRSIGFKGIEAINENVKEYISRKFIVTATLKGFNLNSFKDVLVNGISNHQVILGKYANKDIPQWIQQRISLTDRDRDDMKSGITTALVNNATPTLIESLYDDTPSLETLFIDDKQTVVDLDRISLLPRLKQLEVRANQLIIGQHTSLKSLKIDVRCDPIDMCLTKFVSLTELTYVNSFVHDRIGPGLLPNTLTSLTLTLMDAPPQDTFLPLTSLAKLKIDFQKISMEDVEVDDQPIIDLQSLSRFEKLSFSHPFKRIRYNLVFRVPPSIKSLGFFSTGAKIARDCPMPLLEKLFVAQNTLIDGRVSLMTSSTSLKELCIYECNGTFPAAAGNSNDTFIIPSSLEKLTIFKQESKVDVLQHLVLPPSLTDLTIMDLPSSYPPNLETLNLLDIKGDFMIDVPSTVKYLLMRLAIPPKPWQNDILVFSITSGLTKSINSVGNQSQWLPINTTHLTCNLNTFVTHIAFRLDQVINHTNVRYLNINISSINYQFSIQRLDLDNNNVLILERQTLQGGIITQKRTKSINNQKQQQQQYDPIYLLCEVILKEKKTQSYIIKIKDFPQWIQLADSGITTALVNDFKPSLIKSISEIPSIETLFINQEGTMDLSFISLLPRLQRLAVSADKRLVYLHHTTLDFNSKSAYISTRSTLPKLEKLGVSQVELFNSLLVSPLLKKLVIYNCNEIIPENKIPKTVEKLTIFKLVYKDILGQVIVWKPDVPIKDIYIKFPPSYPPTLETLDLIDIKGEYTIDNIPPSTKHFAYIHSPTVFKDLIKNGLSSNTTHLTCLVDSDQHGTKFRLDEIINQTNVRYLNIILVVIDYSTREYPEITRQTHQFTIQRLDSDNLNVLVLETQSLIGGFITQRQRNVMKPKSNQQKQKYDPFYLCFNIGCDSNEIYNYKILLNFQKKQIKREKTKTTIN
;
A
#
# COMPACT_ATOMS: atom_id res chain seq x y z
N MET A 1 13.43 -39.35 36.70
CA MET A 1 14.14 -38.09 36.35
C MET A 1 15.64 -38.08 36.69
N THR A 2 16.14 -38.78 37.73
CA THR A 2 17.58 -38.82 38.07
C THR A 2 18.46 -39.50 37.01
N SER A 3 17.90 -40.34 36.14
CA SER A 3 18.62 -40.96 35.02
C SER A 3 18.99 -39.99 33.89
N LEU A 4 18.20 -38.94 33.69
CA LEU A 4 18.43 -37.95 32.62
C LEU A 4 19.67 -37.08 32.90
N LEU A 5 20.00 -36.88 34.17
CA LEU A 5 21.24 -36.22 34.61
C LEU A 5 22.50 -37.08 34.41
N LYS A 6 22.34 -38.36 34.04
CA LYS A 6 23.47 -39.25 33.69
C LYS A 6 23.81 -39.21 32.20
N LEU A 7 23.01 -38.53 31.37
CA LEU A 7 23.31 -38.38 29.95
C LEU A 7 24.53 -37.47 29.76
N SER A 8 25.41 -37.83 28.83
CA SER A 8 26.57 -37.00 28.51
C SER A 8 26.11 -35.69 27.85
N ASN A 9 26.86 -34.62 28.08
CA ASN A 9 26.59 -33.32 27.45
C ASN A 9 26.54 -33.40 25.91
N LEU A 10 27.31 -34.33 25.32
CA LEU A 10 27.30 -34.58 23.87
C LEU A 10 25.95 -35.13 23.40
N LEU A 11 25.45 -36.17 24.07
CA LEU A 11 24.16 -36.77 23.70
C LEU A 11 23.00 -35.79 23.94
N LEU A 12 23.07 -35.01 25.03
CA LEU A 12 22.09 -33.95 25.29
C LEU A 12 22.11 -32.88 24.21
N SER A 13 23.31 -32.46 23.77
CA SER A 13 23.47 -31.53 22.66
C SER A 13 22.87 -32.08 21.36
N GLN A 14 23.09 -33.37 21.06
CA GLN A 14 22.51 -34.04 19.89
C GLN A 14 20.99 -34.16 19.96
N ILE A 15 20.43 -34.47 21.14
CA ILE A 15 18.98 -34.51 21.35
C ILE A 15 18.41 -33.10 21.10
N ILE A 16 18.99 -32.08 21.73
CA ILE A 16 18.56 -30.69 21.58
C ILE A 16 18.65 -30.24 20.13
N SER A 17 19.74 -30.55 19.42
CA SER A 17 19.91 -30.16 18.01
C SER A 17 18.94 -30.88 17.09
N SER A 18 18.48 -32.08 17.45
CA SER A 18 17.48 -32.85 16.70
C SER A 18 16.03 -32.39 16.90
N ILE A 19 15.75 -31.57 17.93
CA ILE A 19 14.39 -31.05 18.16
C ILE A 19 14.11 -29.93 17.17
N ASP A 20 13.24 -30.16 16.19
CA ASP A 20 12.91 -29.18 15.14
C ASP A 20 11.87 -28.14 15.56
N ASP A 21 11.00 -28.49 16.51
CA ASP A 21 9.95 -27.60 16.99
C ASP A 21 10.38 -26.78 18.23
N ASN A 22 10.13 -25.47 18.20
CA ASN A 22 10.40 -24.61 19.35
C ASN A 22 9.49 -24.94 20.54
N GLU A 23 8.31 -25.50 20.32
CA GLU A 23 7.42 -26.05 21.35
C GLU A 23 8.14 -27.11 22.16
N ASP A 24 8.73 -28.09 21.48
CA ASP A 24 9.45 -29.19 22.12
C ASP A 24 10.69 -28.69 22.87
N ILE A 25 11.38 -27.67 22.34
CA ILE A 25 12.50 -27.02 23.05
C ILE A 25 12.00 -26.37 24.34
N ILE A 26 10.89 -25.63 24.30
CA ILE A 26 10.31 -24.96 25.47
C ILE A 26 9.82 -25.99 26.49
N CYS A 27 9.12 -27.03 26.04
CA CYS A 27 8.68 -28.16 26.86
C CYS A 27 9.87 -28.85 27.52
N LEU A 28 10.96 -29.12 26.78
CA LEU A 28 12.19 -29.65 27.34
C LEU A 28 12.77 -28.72 28.41
N LEU A 29 12.83 -27.42 28.16
CA LEU A 29 13.36 -26.43 29.10
C LEU A 29 12.53 -26.33 30.40
N PHE A 30 11.20 -26.36 30.29
CA PHE A 30 10.31 -26.33 31.47
C PHE A 30 10.37 -27.64 32.25
N THR A 31 10.39 -28.79 31.56
CA THR A 31 10.37 -30.10 32.20
C THR A 31 11.74 -30.48 32.79
N CYS A 32 12.83 -29.98 32.18
CA CYS A 32 14.22 -30.29 32.55
C CYS A 32 14.98 -29.05 33.04
N LYS A 33 14.36 -28.21 33.89
CA LYS A 33 14.97 -26.97 34.42
C LYS A 33 16.38 -27.14 35.03
N LYS A 34 16.65 -28.27 35.70
CA LYS A 34 17.99 -28.58 36.26
C LYS A 34 19.05 -28.73 35.16
N LEU A 35 18.68 -29.27 34.00
CA LEU A 35 19.58 -29.47 32.88
C LEU A 35 20.05 -28.14 32.29
N TYR A 36 19.12 -27.19 32.16
CA TYR A 36 19.40 -25.83 31.70
C TYR A 36 20.29 -25.05 32.68
N ASN A 37 20.04 -25.17 33.98
CA ASN A 37 20.80 -24.42 34.99
C ASN A 37 22.19 -24.99 35.29
N ASN A 38 22.39 -26.30 35.14
CA ASN A 38 23.64 -26.95 35.56
C ASN A 38 24.73 -26.98 34.47
N SER A 39 24.41 -26.68 33.21
CA SER A 39 25.36 -26.81 32.09
C SER A 39 25.40 -25.54 31.24
N SER A 40 26.43 -24.72 31.45
CA SER A 40 26.65 -23.50 30.68
C SER A 40 26.96 -23.77 29.20
N SER A 41 27.55 -24.92 28.87
CA SER A 41 27.82 -25.32 27.49
C SER A 41 26.54 -25.66 26.72
N ILE A 42 25.64 -26.45 27.34
CA ILE A 42 24.33 -26.77 26.76
C ILE A 42 23.49 -25.49 26.61
N ARG A 43 23.52 -24.61 27.62
CA ARG A 43 22.79 -23.34 27.56
C ARG A 43 23.20 -22.48 26.37
N ARG A 44 24.46 -22.54 25.92
CA ARG A 44 24.97 -21.82 24.73
C ARG A 44 24.63 -22.52 23.41
N SER A 45 24.34 -23.81 23.42
CA SER A 45 23.99 -24.56 22.22
C SER A 45 22.49 -24.59 21.93
N ILE A 46 21.64 -24.29 22.90
CA ILE A 46 20.19 -24.18 22.71
C ILE A 46 19.87 -22.83 22.05
N GLY A 47 19.25 -22.88 20.87
CA GLY A 47 18.73 -21.72 20.15
C GLY A 47 17.34 -22.03 19.60
N PHE A 48 16.50 -21.01 19.44
CA PHE A 48 15.22 -21.18 18.74
C PHE A 48 15.45 -21.36 17.24
N LYS A 49 14.78 -22.34 16.64
CA LYS A 49 14.82 -22.61 15.20
C LYS A 49 13.85 -21.67 14.47
N GLY A 50 14.28 -21.11 13.34
CA GLY A 50 13.45 -20.23 12.51
C GLY A 50 13.17 -18.83 13.09
N ILE A 51 13.86 -18.43 14.17
CA ILE A 51 13.87 -17.05 14.66
C ILE A 51 15.16 -16.38 14.21
N GLU A 52 15.16 -15.87 12.99
CA GLU A 52 16.29 -15.12 12.43
C GLU A 52 16.10 -13.63 12.71
N ALA A 53 17.19 -12.92 13.02
CA ALA A 53 17.16 -11.46 13.20
C ALA A 53 16.85 -10.75 11.88
N ILE A 54 17.35 -11.30 10.78
CA ILE A 54 17.20 -10.79 9.43
C ILE A 54 16.19 -11.68 8.72
N ASN A 55 15.19 -11.10 8.07
CA ASN A 55 14.21 -11.86 7.29
C ASN A 55 14.49 -11.66 5.81
N GLU A 56 14.89 -12.73 5.13
CA GLU A 56 15.20 -12.71 3.69
C GLU A 56 13.96 -12.44 2.80
N ASN A 57 12.77 -12.74 3.32
CA ASN A 57 11.53 -12.82 2.54
C ASN A 57 10.62 -11.58 2.62
N VAL A 58 10.97 -10.56 3.40
CA VAL A 58 10.09 -9.41 3.65
C VAL A 58 10.77 -8.10 3.25
N LYS A 59 9.99 -7.13 2.77
CA LYS A 59 10.45 -5.75 2.48
C LYS A 59 11.15 -5.08 3.67
N GLU A 60 10.85 -5.55 4.88
CA GLU A 60 11.49 -5.21 6.13
C GLU A 60 12.59 -6.23 6.41
N TYR A 61 13.85 -5.81 6.31
CA TYR A 61 15.00 -6.69 6.54
C TYR A 61 15.09 -7.20 7.98
N ILE A 62 14.53 -6.49 8.96
CA ILE A 62 14.49 -6.97 10.35
C ILE A 62 13.24 -7.81 10.54
N SER A 63 13.41 -9.05 11.00
CA SER A 63 12.31 -9.97 11.23
C SER A 63 11.33 -9.42 12.25
N ARG A 64 10.09 -9.16 11.82
CA ARG A 64 9.01 -8.79 12.74
C ARG A 64 8.76 -9.87 13.78
N LYS A 65 8.93 -11.16 13.44
CA LYS A 65 8.87 -12.26 14.42
C LYS A 65 9.95 -12.12 15.49
N PHE A 66 11.18 -11.78 15.09
CA PHE A 66 12.27 -11.51 16.02
C PHE A 66 11.96 -10.30 16.89
N ILE A 67 11.55 -9.16 16.31
CA ILE A 67 11.16 -7.96 17.06
C ILE A 67 10.06 -8.31 18.04
N VAL A 68 8.98 -8.96 17.60
CA VAL A 68 7.85 -9.34 18.44
C VAL A 68 8.31 -10.24 19.59
N THR A 69 9.12 -11.27 19.32
CA THR A 69 9.64 -12.18 20.36
C THR A 69 10.57 -11.46 21.34
N ALA A 70 11.40 -10.54 20.84
CA ALA A 70 12.36 -9.76 21.62
C ALA A 70 11.72 -8.64 22.46
N THR A 71 10.65 -8.01 21.93
CA THR A 71 10.04 -6.78 22.48
C THR A 71 8.72 -7.03 23.19
N LEU A 72 8.10 -8.20 23.05
CA LEU A 72 6.87 -8.53 23.76
C LEU A 72 7.11 -8.50 25.27
N LYS A 73 6.85 -7.34 25.85
CA LYS A 73 6.79 -7.08 27.29
C LYS A 73 5.87 -8.06 28.02
N GLY A 74 4.92 -8.68 27.32
CA GLY A 74 3.93 -9.60 27.89
C GLY A 74 4.45 -10.96 28.33
N PHE A 75 5.52 -11.50 27.71
CA PHE A 75 5.98 -12.86 28.02
C PHE A 75 7.11 -12.90 29.05
N ASN A 76 7.65 -11.74 29.45
CA ASN A 76 8.79 -11.64 30.38
C ASN A 76 9.90 -12.67 30.06
N LEU A 77 10.22 -12.86 28.76
CA LEU A 77 11.14 -13.88 28.24
C LEU A 77 12.61 -13.65 28.64
N ASN A 78 12.87 -12.80 29.64
CA ASN A 78 14.21 -12.60 30.19
C ASN A 78 14.84 -13.93 30.63
N SER A 79 14.05 -14.93 31.02
CA SER A 79 14.52 -16.29 31.33
C SER A 79 15.09 -17.05 30.11
N PHE A 80 14.66 -16.69 28.89
CA PHE A 80 15.10 -17.26 27.61
C PHE A 80 16.03 -16.34 26.84
N LYS A 81 16.50 -15.22 27.43
CA LYS A 81 17.41 -14.26 26.80
C LYS A 81 18.58 -14.96 26.12
N ASP A 82 19.25 -15.86 26.83
CA ASP A 82 20.43 -16.55 26.31
C ASP A 82 20.09 -17.45 25.11
N VAL A 83 18.92 -18.11 25.12
CA VAL A 83 18.44 -18.93 23.99
C VAL A 83 18.16 -18.07 22.75
N LEU A 84 17.57 -16.89 22.94
CA LEU A 84 17.37 -15.92 21.86
C LEU A 84 18.71 -15.38 21.33
N VAL A 85 19.65 -15.05 22.22
CA VAL A 85 21.00 -14.60 21.83
C VAL A 85 21.73 -15.67 21.01
N ASN A 86 21.64 -16.94 21.42
CA ASN A 86 22.28 -18.03 20.69
C ASN A 86 21.67 -18.23 19.31
N GLY A 87 20.35 -18.11 19.18
CA GLY A 87 19.63 -18.24 17.91
C GLY A 87 20.04 -17.19 16.86
N ILE A 88 20.57 -16.05 17.30
CA ILE A 88 21.05 -14.97 16.41
C ILE A 88 22.58 -14.79 16.43
N SER A 89 23.32 -15.72 17.05
CA SER A 89 24.76 -15.56 17.30
C SER A 89 25.60 -15.44 16.02
N ASN A 90 25.14 -16.05 14.92
CA ASN A 90 25.74 -15.99 13.59
C ASN A 90 25.24 -14.81 12.73
N HIS A 91 24.35 -13.98 13.27
CA HIS A 91 23.80 -12.80 12.60
C HIS A 91 24.41 -11.51 13.15
N GLN A 92 24.58 -10.53 12.27
CA GLN A 92 25.00 -9.17 12.64
C GLN A 92 24.09 -8.15 11.94
N VAL A 93 23.60 -7.15 12.68
CA VAL A 93 22.77 -6.09 12.09
C VAL A 93 23.40 -4.73 12.36
N ILE A 94 24.16 -4.26 11.38
CA ILE A 94 24.82 -2.96 11.38
C ILE A 94 23.79 -1.90 11.01
N LEU A 95 23.25 -1.26 12.03
CA LEU A 95 22.37 -0.12 11.87
C LEU A 95 23.19 1.16 11.85
N GLY A 96 22.91 2.05 10.90
CA GLY A 96 23.38 3.43 10.97
C GLY A 96 22.94 4.13 12.27
N LYS A 97 23.49 5.33 12.52
CA LYS A 97 23.34 6.11 13.77
C LYS A 97 21.89 6.36 14.25
N TYR A 98 20.90 6.05 13.43
CA TYR A 98 19.47 6.24 13.69
C TYR A 98 18.72 4.93 14.01
N ALA A 99 19.43 3.90 14.48
CA ALA A 99 18.89 2.61 14.88
C ALA A 99 17.68 2.73 15.83
N ASN A 100 16.69 1.87 15.62
CA ASN A 100 15.41 1.89 16.32
C ASN A 100 15.58 1.75 17.85
N LYS A 101 15.20 2.78 18.62
CA LYS A 101 15.26 2.81 20.10
C LYS A 101 14.37 1.73 20.74
N ASP A 102 13.45 1.13 19.99
CA ASP A 102 12.54 0.10 20.48
C ASP A 102 13.19 -1.29 20.65
N ILE A 103 14.40 -1.49 20.10
CA ILE A 103 15.14 -2.75 20.29
C ILE A 103 15.77 -2.75 21.69
N PRO A 104 15.55 -3.78 22.53
CA PRO A 104 16.20 -3.89 23.83
C PRO A 104 17.71 -3.72 23.74
N GLN A 105 18.31 -2.99 24.69
CA GLN A 105 19.74 -2.66 24.68
C GLN A 105 20.65 -3.90 24.56
N TRP A 106 20.27 -5.03 25.18
CA TRP A 106 21.04 -6.27 25.10
C TRP A 106 21.05 -6.90 23.69
N ILE A 107 20.04 -6.61 22.86
CA ILE A 107 20.02 -6.97 21.44
C ILE A 107 20.84 -5.96 20.67
N GLN A 108 20.68 -4.66 20.95
CA GLN A 108 21.47 -3.59 20.33
C GLN A 108 22.98 -3.85 20.47
N GLN A 109 23.43 -4.25 21.66
CA GLN A 109 24.83 -4.63 21.94
C GLN A 109 25.33 -5.81 21.10
N ARG A 110 24.43 -6.74 20.74
CA ARG A 110 24.79 -7.90 19.92
C ARG A 110 24.76 -7.60 18.43
N ILE A 111 24.05 -6.56 18.00
CA ILE A 111 23.92 -6.21 16.58
C ILE A 111 24.79 -5.02 16.15
N SER A 112 25.05 -4.05 17.04
CA SER A 112 25.88 -2.87 16.75
C SER A 112 27.38 -3.21 16.73
N LEU A 113 28.10 -2.64 15.76
CA LEU A 113 29.56 -2.74 15.63
C LEU A 113 30.32 -2.08 16.79
N THR A 114 29.77 -1.02 17.38
CA THR A 114 30.53 -0.17 18.32
C THR A 114 30.71 -0.78 19.72
N ASP A 115 29.84 -1.72 20.09
CA ASP A 115 29.68 -2.15 21.47
C ASP A 115 30.12 -3.60 21.72
N ARG A 116 30.52 -4.34 20.67
CA ARG A 116 31.09 -5.69 20.83
C ARG A 116 32.58 -5.61 21.16
N ASP A 117 32.99 -6.36 22.18
CA ASP A 117 34.40 -6.67 22.39
C ASP A 117 34.96 -7.32 21.11
N ARG A 118 36.00 -6.71 20.53
CA ARG A 118 36.59 -7.13 19.25
C ARG A 118 37.04 -8.59 19.21
N ASP A 119 37.34 -9.17 20.38
CA ASP A 119 37.77 -10.56 20.48
C ASP A 119 36.63 -11.57 20.27
N ASP A 120 35.37 -11.19 20.53
CA ASP A 120 34.20 -12.05 20.35
C ASP A 120 33.71 -12.09 18.87
N MET A 121 34.17 -11.17 18.01
CA MET A 121 33.68 -11.06 16.63
C MET A 121 34.32 -12.04 15.65
N LYS A 122 35.52 -12.55 15.95
CA LYS A 122 36.43 -13.14 14.96
C LYS A 122 36.04 -14.50 14.35
N SER A 123 34.97 -15.19 14.76
CA SER A 123 34.83 -16.60 14.34
C SER A 123 33.44 -17.14 13.95
N GLY A 124 32.35 -16.38 14.03
CA GLY A 124 31.00 -16.96 13.89
C GLY A 124 30.01 -16.25 13.00
N ILE A 125 30.30 -15.04 12.52
CA ILE A 125 29.29 -14.25 11.79
C ILE A 125 29.24 -14.73 10.35
N THR A 126 28.09 -15.27 9.95
CA THR A 126 27.83 -15.75 8.59
C THR A 126 26.86 -14.85 7.84
N THR A 127 26.01 -14.10 8.55
CA THR A 127 24.96 -13.27 7.94
C THR A 127 25.03 -11.85 8.49
N ALA A 128 25.06 -10.83 7.62
CA ALA A 128 25.09 -9.43 8.02
C ALA A 128 24.06 -8.59 7.27
N LEU A 129 23.44 -7.62 7.96
CA LEU A 129 22.60 -6.58 7.38
C LEU A 129 23.23 -5.21 7.67
N VAL A 130 23.44 -4.42 6.63
CA VAL A 130 23.99 -3.05 6.70
C VAL A 130 22.92 -2.08 6.24
N ASN A 131 22.54 -1.14 7.10
CA ASN A 131 21.55 -0.12 6.78
C ASN A 131 22.19 1.28 6.84
N ASN A 132 22.02 2.08 5.78
CA ASN A 132 22.70 3.35 5.55
C ASN A 132 24.23 3.20 5.56
N ALA A 133 24.74 2.45 4.60
CA ALA A 133 26.12 2.02 4.52
C ALA A 133 27.07 3.19 4.21
N THR A 134 27.83 3.67 5.21
CA THR A 134 28.98 4.53 4.91
C THR A 134 30.15 3.68 4.40
N PRO A 135 31.01 4.19 3.51
CA PRO A 135 32.18 3.45 3.03
C PRO A 135 33.02 2.85 4.16
N THR A 136 33.20 3.61 5.24
CA THR A 136 33.91 3.16 6.45
C THR A 136 33.26 2.00 7.19
N LEU A 137 31.92 1.89 7.18
CA LEU A 137 31.19 0.78 7.80
C LEU A 137 31.31 -0.49 6.97
N ILE A 138 31.30 -0.36 5.65
CA ILE A 138 31.54 -1.48 4.74
C ILE A 138 32.99 -1.95 4.88
N GLU A 139 33.95 -1.04 4.97
CA GLU A 139 35.37 -1.39 5.18
C GLU A 139 35.58 -2.20 6.47
N SER A 140 34.93 -1.82 7.58
CA SER A 140 35.05 -2.60 8.83
C SER A 140 34.55 -4.04 8.72
N LEU A 141 33.57 -4.32 7.85
CA LEU A 141 33.10 -5.69 7.65
C LEU A 141 34.17 -6.60 7.06
N TYR A 142 35.00 -6.07 6.17
CA TYR A 142 36.05 -6.84 5.50
C TYR A 142 37.12 -7.31 6.49
N ASP A 143 37.50 -6.43 7.41
CA ASP A 143 38.54 -6.72 8.41
C ASP A 143 38.01 -7.58 9.55
N ASP A 144 36.77 -7.33 10.01
CA ASP A 144 36.23 -7.95 11.22
C ASP A 144 35.51 -9.28 10.96
N THR A 145 35.01 -9.54 9.74
CA THR A 145 34.12 -10.68 9.46
C THR A 145 34.45 -11.48 8.18
N PRO A 146 35.65 -12.09 8.07
CA PRO A 146 36.05 -12.86 6.88
C PRO A 146 35.22 -14.15 6.66
N SER A 147 34.44 -14.58 7.66
CA SER A 147 33.54 -15.75 7.59
C SER A 147 32.20 -15.47 6.93
N LEU A 148 31.92 -14.22 6.52
CA LEU A 148 30.61 -13.81 6.03
C LEU A 148 30.21 -14.57 4.76
N GLU A 149 29.03 -15.18 4.79
CA GLU A 149 28.46 -15.94 3.67
C GLU A 149 27.28 -15.21 3.01
N THR A 150 26.53 -14.42 3.79
CA THR A 150 25.35 -13.67 3.32
C THR A 150 25.43 -12.22 3.78
N LEU A 151 25.26 -11.27 2.85
CA LEU A 151 25.30 -9.84 3.13
C LEU A 151 24.09 -9.13 2.51
N PHE A 152 23.37 -8.37 3.33
CA PHE A 152 22.28 -7.49 2.94
C PHE A 152 22.72 -6.03 3.12
N ILE A 153 22.55 -5.20 2.10
CA ILE A 153 22.86 -3.75 2.14
C ILE A 153 21.60 -2.99 1.74
N ASP A 154 21.06 -2.16 2.62
CA ASP A 154 20.00 -1.19 2.31
C ASP A 154 20.55 0.23 2.50
N ASP A 155 20.98 0.84 1.40
CA ASP A 155 21.42 2.24 1.35
C ASP A 155 20.85 2.97 0.13
N LYS A 156 19.62 3.47 0.27
CA LYS A 156 18.92 4.20 -0.79
C LYS A 156 19.58 5.53 -1.18
N GLN A 157 20.54 6.04 -0.40
CA GLN A 157 21.04 7.41 -0.57
C GLN A 157 22.38 7.48 -1.28
N THR A 158 23.20 6.43 -1.21
CA THR A 158 24.60 6.49 -1.65
C THR A 158 24.93 5.59 -2.82
N VAL A 159 26.12 5.81 -3.39
CA VAL A 159 26.79 4.88 -4.29
C VAL A 159 27.48 3.84 -3.41
N VAL A 160 27.08 2.58 -3.54
CA VAL A 160 27.71 1.48 -2.81
C VAL A 160 28.84 0.93 -3.66
N ASP A 161 30.08 1.08 -3.18
CA ASP A 161 31.27 0.52 -3.82
C ASP A 161 31.57 -0.88 -3.25
N LEU A 162 31.35 -1.89 -4.09
CA LEU A 162 31.59 -3.29 -3.80
C LEU A 162 32.85 -3.83 -4.48
N ASP A 163 33.74 -2.99 -4.98
CA ASP A 163 35.01 -3.48 -5.54
C ASP A 163 35.81 -4.27 -4.48
N ARG A 164 35.74 -3.80 -3.24
CA ARG A 164 36.35 -4.43 -2.07
C ARG A 164 35.58 -5.62 -1.50
N ILE A 165 34.37 -5.92 -1.99
CA ILE A 165 33.62 -7.09 -1.50
C ILE A 165 34.33 -8.41 -1.84
N SER A 166 35.21 -8.38 -2.85
CA SER A 166 36.16 -9.43 -3.18
C SER A 166 37.03 -9.89 -2.01
N LEU A 167 37.19 -9.04 -0.97
CA LEU A 167 37.88 -9.36 0.28
C LEU A 167 37.09 -10.29 1.21
N LEU A 168 35.83 -10.61 0.89
CA LEU A 168 35.00 -11.58 1.61
C LEU A 168 35.00 -12.92 0.85
N PRO A 169 36.05 -13.75 1.00
CA PRO A 169 36.25 -14.92 0.15
C PRO A 169 35.14 -15.97 0.25
N ARG A 170 34.34 -15.94 1.33
CA ARG A 170 33.24 -16.88 1.59
C ARG A 170 31.85 -16.36 1.23
N LEU A 171 31.75 -15.12 0.75
CA LEU A 171 30.46 -14.52 0.45
C LEU A 171 29.77 -15.26 -0.71
N LYS A 172 28.65 -15.92 -0.42
CA LYS A 172 27.86 -16.70 -1.38
C LYS A 172 26.61 -15.94 -1.81
N GLN A 173 26.05 -15.10 -0.96
CA GLN A 173 24.80 -14.40 -1.21
C GLN A 173 24.92 -12.91 -0.89
N LEU A 174 24.44 -12.08 -1.80
CA LEU A 174 24.49 -10.63 -1.69
C LEU A 174 23.16 -10.03 -2.14
N GLU A 175 22.52 -9.26 -1.26
CA GLU A 175 21.38 -8.43 -1.59
C GLU A 175 21.72 -6.96 -1.37
N VAL A 176 21.53 -6.13 -2.40
CA VAL A 176 21.87 -4.71 -2.36
C VAL A 176 20.71 -3.88 -2.85
N ARG A 177 20.23 -2.99 -2.00
CA ARG A 177 19.36 -1.87 -2.34
C ARG A 177 20.17 -0.60 -2.26
N ALA A 178 20.48 0.02 -3.39
CA ALA A 178 21.30 1.22 -3.45
C ALA A 178 20.86 2.18 -4.56
N ASN A 179 21.35 3.43 -4.56
CA ASN A 179 21.10 4.30 -5.72
C ASN A 179 21.96 3.87 -6.92
N GLN A 180 23.25 3.60 -6.68
CA GLN A 180 24.20 3.11 -7.67
C GLN A 180 25.10 2.05 -7.03
N LEU A 181 25.67 1.19 -7.88
CA LEU A 181 26.48 0.07 -7.46
C LEU A 181 27.74 -0.02 -8.32
N ILE A 182 28.91 -0.02 -7.68
CA ILE A 182 30.18 -0.34 -8.33
C ILE A 182 30.53 -1.77 -7.96
N ILE A 183 30.71 -2.63 -8.95
CA ILE A 183 30.91 -4.06 -8.75
C ILE A 183 32.35 -4.46 -9.13
N GLY A 184 33.06 -5.05 -8.17
CA GLY A 184 34.32 -5.75 -8.38
C GLY A 184 34.14 -7.21 -8.81
N GLN A 185 35.26 -7.87 -9.11
CA GLN A 185 35.25 -9.30 -9.41
C GLN A 185 34.98 -10.11 -8.14
N HIS A 186 34.07 -11.09 -8.20
CA HIS A 186 33.83 -12.00 -7.07
C HIS A 186 33.71 -13.45 -7.54
N THR A 187 34.55 -14.32 -7.01
CA THR A 187 34.67 -15.71 -7.47
C THR A 187 33.80 -16.69 -6.69
N SER A 188 33.33 -16.36 -5.49
CA SER A 188 32.50 -17.26 -4.66
C SER A 188 31.02 -16.88 -4.58
N LEU A 189 30.61 -15.77 -5.21
CA LEU A 189 29.23 -15.27 -5.12
C LEU A 189 28.33 -16.13 -6.01
N LYS A 190 27.29 -16.73 -5.41
CA LYS A 190 26.34 -17.63 -6.07
C LYS A 190 24.97 -16.99 -6.29
N SER A 191 24.53 -16.10 -5.41
CA SER A 191 23.24 -15.42 -5.51
C SER A 191 23.39 -13.91 -5.33
N LEU A 192 22.82 -13.15 -6.26
CA LEU A 192 22.89 -11.69 -6.29
C LEU A 192 21.49 -11.11 -6.51
N LYS A 193 21.01 -10.31 -5.56
CA LYS A 193 19.73 -9.59 -5.63
C LYS A 193 19.98 -8.09 -5.59
N ILE A 194 19.57 -7.40 -6.64
CA ILE A 194 19.90 -5.99 -6.87
C ILE A 194 18.61 -5.18 -6.96
N ASP A 195 18.55 -4.08 -6.21
CA ASP A 195 17.51 -3.08 -6.21
C ASP A 195 18.16 -1.68 -6.36
N VAL A 196 18.61 -1.37 -7.58
CA VAL A 196 19.40 -0.16 -7.88
C VAL A 196 18.81 0.66 -9.04
N ARG A 197 19.41 1.80 -9.39
CA ARG A 197 18.97 2.61 -10.54
C ARG A 197 20.01 2.67 -11.68
N CYS A 198 20.94 1.71 -11.75
CA CYS A 198 21.94 1.64 -12.82
C CYS A 198 21.61 0.57 -13.87
N ASP A 199 22.12 0.80 -15.08
CA ASP A 199 21.97 -0.14 -16.20
C ASP A 199 22.85 -1.38 -15.99
N PRO A 200 22.39 -2.60 -16.36
CA PRO A 200 23.20 -3.82 -16.23
C PRO A 200 24.50 -3.82 -17.03
N ILE A 201 24.60 -3.00 -18.08
CA ILE A 201 25.86 -2.81 -18.83
C ILE A 201 26.95 -2.29 -17.91
N ASP A 202 26.63 -1.31 -17.05
CA ASP A 202 27.60 -0.67 -16.17
C ASP A 202 28.08 -1.61 -15.06
N MET A 203 27.26 -2.63 -14.74
CA MET A 203 27.55 -3.59 -13.68
C MET A 203 28.57 -4.67 -14.08
N CYS A 204 28.85 -4.86 -15.38
CA CYS A 204 29.81 -5.87 -15.87
C CYS A 204 29.59 -7.26 -15.23
N LEU A 205 28.33 -7.74 -15.18
CA LEU A 205 27.95 -8.93 -14.43
C LEU A 205 28.73 -10.19 -14.80
N THR A 206 29.25 -10.28 -16.02
CA THR A 206 30.11 -11.38 -16.50
C THR A 206 31.36 -11.62 -15.64
N LYS A 207 31.75 -10.66 -14.79
CA LYS A 207 32.82 -10.84 -13.79
C LYS A 207 32.49 -11.87 -12.70
N PHE A 208 31.22 -12.20 -12.48
CA PHE A 208 30.80 -13.16 -11.47
C PHE A 208 30.75 -14.59 -12.01
N VAL A 209 31.91 -15.25 -12.07
CA VAL A 209 32.06 -16.59 -12.65
C VAL A 209 31.26 -17.69 -11.94
N SER A 210 30.93 -17.52 -10.65
CA SER A 210 30.17 -18.50 -9.86
C SER A 210 28.69 -18.14 -9.70
N LEU A 211 28.20 -17.08 -10.34
CA LEU A 211 26.85 -16.60 -10.12
C LEU A 211 25.83 -17.53 -10.74
N THR A 212 25.03 -18.20 -9.91
CA THR A 212 23.97 -19.12 -10.33
C THR A 212 22.59 -18.50 -10.25
N GLU A 213 22.40 -17.43 -9.48
CA GLU A 213 21.11 -16.77 -9.29
C GLU A 213 21.25 -15.25 -9.35
N LEU A 214 20.40 -14.60 -10.14
CA LEU A 214 20.37 -13.15 -10.28
C LEU A 214 18.92 -12.63 -10.23
N THR A 215 18.65 -11.65 -9.38
CA THR A 215 17.33 -11.02 -9.25
C THR A 215 17.42 -9.51 -9.29
N TYR A 216 16.73 -8.88 -10.22
CA TYR A 216 16.55 -7.43 -10.30
C TYR A 216 15.15 -7.03 -9.82
N VAL A 217 15.06 -6.25 -8.74
CA VAL A 217 13.77 -5.98 -8.05
C VAL A 217 13.07 -4.73 -8.59
N ASN A 218 13.65 -3.53 -8.47
CA ASN A 218 13.02 -2.27 -8.93
C ASN A 218 13.91 -1.43 -9.86
N SER A 219 15.08 -1.92 -10.27
CA SER A 219 15.84 -1.28 -11.34
C SER A 219 15.11 -1.48 -12.65
N PHE A 220 14.67 -0.40 -13.26
CA PHE A 220 14.24 -0.44 -14.65
C PHE A 220 15.47 -0.76 -15.47
N VAL A 221 15.52 -1.98 -15.99
CA VAL A 221 16.52 -2.24 -17.01
C VAL A 221 16.01 -1.60 -18.28
N HIS A 222 16.65 -0.52 -18.68
CA HIS A 222 16.47 0.06 -20.00
C HIS A 222 16.93 -0.93 -21.07
N ASP A 223 16.56 -0.69 -22.32
CA ASP A 223 16.47 -1.58 -23.50
C ASP A 223 17.77 -2.26 -23.95
N ARG A 224 18.78 -2.27 -23.08
CA ARG A 224 20.17 -2.59 -23.39
C ARG A 224 20.64 -3.92 -22.80
N ILE A 225 19.77 -4.83 -22.34
CA ILE A 225 20.22 -6.21 -22.09
C ILE A 225 20.41 -6.92 -23.43
N GLY A 226 21.60 -6.78 -24.01
CA GLY A 226 22.03 -7.53 -25.18
C GLY A 226 22.62 -8.91 -24.85
N PRO A 227 22.90 -9.71 -25.89
CA PRO A 227 23.58 -11.00 -25.76
C PRO A 227 24.95 -10.84 -25.09
N GLY A 228 25.29 -11.79 -24.21
CA GLY A 228 26.62 -11.87 -23.58
C GLY A 228 26.84 -10.96 -22.36
N LEU A 229 25.87 -10.13 -21.95
CA LEU A 229 25.98 -9.29 -20.76
C LEU A 229 25.71 -10.05 -19.45
N LEU A 230 25.03 -11.20 -19.53
CA LEU A 230 24.64 -12.02 -18.40
C LEU A 230 25.60 -13.23 -18.26
N PRO A 231 25.98 -13.63 -17.03
CA PRO A 231 26.81 -14.81 -16.82
C PRO A 231 26.14 -16.09 -17.32
N ASN A 232 26.86 -16.90 -18.09
CA ASN A 232 26.36 -18.18 -18.62
C ASN A 232 26.17 -19.27 -17.55
N THR A 233 26.66 -19.04 -16.33
CA THR A 233 26.50 -19.92 -15.16
C THR A 233 25.16 -19.75 -14.45
N LEU A 234 24.35 -18.75 -14.85
CA LEU A 234 23.03 -18.52 -14.28
C LEU A 234 22.10 -19.73 -14.50
N THR A 235 21.49 -20.17 -13.41
CA THR A 235 20.45 -21.19 -13.35
C THR A 235 19.07 -20.58 -13.04
N SER A 236 19.04 -19.41 -12.40
CA SER A 236 17.83 -18.65 -12.07
C SER A 236 18.03 -17.17 -12.35
N LEU A 237 17.09 -16.56 -13.09
CA LEU A 237 17.12 -15.15 -13.48
C LEU A 237 15.76 -14.50 -13.27
N THR A 238 15.71 -13.38 -12.55
CA THR A 238 14.53 -12.53 -12.42
C THR A 238 14.85 -11.13 -12.91
N LEU A 239 14.10 -10.64 -13.90
CA LEU A 239 14.28 -9.34 -14.54
C LEU A 239 12.99 -8.51 -14.45
N THR A 240 13.16 -7.22 -14.21
CA THR A 240 12.11 -6.21 -14.42
C THR A 240 12.49 -5.36 -15.62
N LEU A 241 11.73 -5.46 -16.72
CA LEU A 241 12.06 -4.85 -18.01
C LEU A 241 11.11 -3.70 -18.36
N MET A 242 11.64 -2.72 -19.10
CA MET A 242 10.84 -1.67 -19.73
C MET A 242 10.39 -2.08 -21.13
N ASP A 243 11.30 -2.63 -21.93
CA ASP A 243 11.05 -3.07 -23.31
C ASP A 243 11.53 -4.51 -23.56
N ALA A 244 11.09 -5.06 -24.70
CA ALA A 244 11.45 -6.43 -25.09
C ALA A 244 12.96 -6.51 -25.38
N PRO A 245 13.69 -7.44 -24.76
CA PRO A 245 15.10 -7.60 -25.06
C PRO A 245 15.29 -8.14 -26.49
N PRO A 246 16.46 -7.92 -27.11
CA PRO A 246 16.84 -8.59 -28.35
C PRO A 246 16.59 -10.10 -28.31
N GLN A 247 16.25 -10.69 -29.47
CA GLN A 247 15.87 -12.11 -29.57
C GLN A 247 16.96 -13.05 -29.03
N ASP A 248 18.23 -12.68 -29.21
CA ASP A 248 19.40 -13.48 -28.85
C ASP A 248 19.90 -13.27 -27.41
N THR A 249 19.28 -12.38 -26.64
CA THR A 249 19.72 -12.00 -25.28
C THR A 249 19.92 -13.20 -24.35
N PHE A 250 19.05 -14.21 -24.42
CA PHE A 250 19.09 -15.37 -23.52
C PHE A 250 19.82 -16.58 -24.09
N LEU A 251 20.21 -16.59 -25.38
CA LEU A 251 20.84 -17.75 -26.03
C LEU A 251 22.13 -18.25 -25.32
N PRO A 252 23.02 -17.39 -24.79
CA PRO A 252 24.23 -17.85 -24.11
C PRO A 252 23.98 -18.55 -22.76
N LEU A 253 22.78 -18.41 -22.18
CA LEU A 253 22.46 -18.88 -20.83
C LEU A 253 22.08 -20.37 -20.79
N THR A 254 22.94 -21.23 -21.34
CA THR A 254 22.68 -22.67 -21.51
C THR A 254 22.41 -23.44 -20.21
N SER A 255 22.78 -22.87 -19.05
CA SER A 255 22.50 -23.43 -17.72
C SER A 255 21.18 -22.96 -17.10
N LEU A 256 20.46 -22.03 -17.75
CA LEU A 256 19.29 -21.38 -17.18
C LEU A 256 18.12 -22.37 -17.07
N ALA A 257 17.65 -22.58 -15.84
CA ALA A 257 16.51 -23.43 -15.53
C ALA A 257 15.25 -22.62 -15.20
N LYS A 258 15.39 -21.43 -14.62
CA LYS A 258 14.28 -20.57 -14.17
C LYS A 258 14.44 -19.15 -14.70
N LEU A 259 13.39 -18.62 -15.32
CA LEU A 259 13.33 -17.23 -15.77
C LEU A 259 12.03 -16.58 -15.32
N LYS A 260 12.14 -15.42 -14.69
CA LYS A 260 11.02 -14.54 -14.38
C LYS A 260 11.24 -13.19 -15.06
N ILE A 261 10.24 -12.72 -15.80
CA ILE A 261 10.26 -11.42 -16.45
C ILE A 261 8.99 -10.66 -16.06
N ASP A 262 9.16 -9.52 -15.41
CA ASP A 262 8.09 -8.59 -15.05
C ASP A 262 8.24 -7.31 -15.87
N PHE A 263 7.23 -6.92 -16.64
CA PHE A 263 7.25 -5.66 -17.39
C PHE A 263 6.55 -4.55 -16.60
N GLN A 264 7.13 -3.35 -16.51
CA GLN A 264 6.53 -2.28 -15.69
C GLN A 264 5.84 -1.15 -16.44
N LYS A 265 6.25 -0.79 -17.67
CA LYS A 265 5.57 0.20 -18.52
C LYS A 265 6.24 0.28 -19.90
N ILE A 266 5.64 -0.35 -20.90
CA ILE A 266 6.05 -0.13 -22.28
C ILE A 266 5.44 1.21 -22.74
N SER A 267 6.30 2.19 -22.95
CA SER A 267 5.95 3.49 -23.54
C SER A 267 6.02 3.37 -25.05
N MET A 268 5.08 2.69 -25.69
CA MET A 268 5.08 2.60 -27.15
C MET A 268 4.04 3.52 -27.75
N GLU A 269 4.56 4.58 -28.38
CA GLU A 269 3.94 5.27 -29.49
C GLU A 269 4.02 4.33 -30.71
N ASP A 270 2.86 4.03 -31.31
CA ASP A 270 2.61 3.30 -32.57
C ASP A 270 3.83 2.65 -33.28
N VAL A 271 4.32 1.50 -32.77
CA VAL A 271 5.25 0.64 -33.51
C VAL A 271 4.49 -0.04 -34.65
N GLU A 272 5.04 0.04 -35.87
CA GLU A 272 4.47 -0.58 -37.07
C GLU A 272 4.29 -2.10 -36.90
N VAL A 273 3.22 -2.64 -37.48
CA VAL A 273 2.69 -4.00 -37.19
C VAL A 273 3.66 -5.13 -37.56
N ASP A 274 4.69 -4.86 -38.36
CA ASP A 274 5.51 -5.89 -39.00
C ASP A 274 6.64 -6.45 -38.10
N ASP A 275 7.09 -5.70 -37.08
CA ASP A 275 8.18 -6.13 -36.19
C ASP A 275 7.64 -6.63 -34.82
N GLN A 276 7.07 -7.84 -34.81
CA GLN A 276 6.68 -8.48 -33.54
C GLN A 276 7.94 -8.85 -32.74
N PRO A 277 8.15 -8.31 -31.53
CA PRO A 277 9.29 -8.70 -30.71
C PRO A 277 9.18 -10.17 -30.32
N ILE A 278 10.29 -10.90 -30.47
CA ILE A 278 10.39 -12.33 -30.16
C ILE A 278 11.41 -12.52 -29.04
N ILE A 279 11.00 -13.24 -27.99
CA ILE A 279 11.91 -13.75 -26.95
C ILE A 279 12.10 -15.24 -27.21
N ASP A 280 13.30 -15.61 -27.67
CA ASP A 280 13.63 -16.99 -28.01
C ASP A 280 14.33 -17.71 -26.85
N LEU A 281 13.64 -18.70 -26.28
CA LEU A 281 14.13 -19.57 -25.21
C LEU A 281 14.27 -21.02 -25.67
N GLN A 282 14.01 -21.32 -26.95
CA GLN A 282 13.87 -22.69 -27.46
C GLN A 282 15.18 -23.49 -27.38
N SER A 283 16.33 -22.82 -27.42
CA SER A 283 17.65 -23.44 -27.32
C SER A 283 18.04 -23.85 -25.89
N LEU A 284 17.30 -23.40 -24.88
CA LEU A 284 17.63 -23.62 -23.46
C LEU A 284 17.15 -25.01 -23.00
N SER A 285 17.92 -26.04 -23.31
CA SER A 285 17.58 -27.45 -23.02
C SER A 285 17.32 -27.79 -21.54
N ARG A 286 17.85 -27.00 -20.60
CA ARG A 286 17.65 -27.16 -19.14
C ARG A 286 16.53 -26.30 -18.57
N PHE A 287 15.81 -25.58 -19.41
CA PHE A 287 14.84 -24.59 -18.98
C PHE A 287 13.53 -25.26 -18.53
N GLU A 288 13.18 -25.08 -17.26
CA GLU A 288 12.06 -25.76 -16.61
C GLU A 288 10.93 -24.81 -16.21
N LYS A 289 11.23 -23.54 -15.90
CA LYS A 289 10.24 -22.59 -15.36
C LYS A 289 10.33 -21.22 -16.01
N LEU A 290 9.21 -20.77 -16.58
CA LEU A 290 9.00 -19.40 -17.04
C LEU A 290 7.90 -18.73 -16.21
N SER A 291 8.12 -17.49 -15.76
CA SER A 291 7.09 -16.64 -15.17
C SER A 291 7.13 -15.28 -15.84
N PHE A 292 6.10 -14.95 -16.60
CA PHE A 292 5.95 -13.69 -17.31
C PHE A 292 4.77 -12.90 -16.73
N SER A 293 4.99 -11.65 -16.34
CA SER A 293 3.90 -10.77 -15.90
C SER A 293 3.96 -9.39 -16.55
N HIS A 294 2.78 -8.86 -16.91
CA HIS A 294 2.63 -7.50 -17.40
C HIS A 294 1.35 -6.87 -16.84
N PRO A 295 1.44 -5.77 -16.08
CA PRO A 295 0.33 -5.23 -15.30
C PRO A 295 -0.73 -4.48 -16.12
N PHE A 296 -0.46 -4.08 -17.37
CA PHE A 296 -1.44 -3.29 -18.14
C PHE A 296 -2.31 -4.12 -19.06
N LYS A 297 -3.63 -3.95 -18.89
CA LYS A 297 -4.69 -4.61 -19.67
C LYS A 297 -4.99 -3.96 -21.04
N ARG A 298 -4.34 -2.84 -21.37
CA ARG A 298 -4.77 -1.96 -22.49
C ARG A 298 -3.82 -1.90 -23.69
N ILE A 299 -2.64 -2.50 -23.61
CA ILE A 299 -1.64 -2.34 -24.67
C ILE A 299 -1.71 -3.56 -25.60
N ARG A 300 -1.90 -3.29 -26.90
CA ARG A 300 -1.96 -4.29 -27.98
C ARG A 300 -0.57 -4.61 -28.52
N TYR A 301 0.38 -4.97 -27.68
CA TYR A 301 1.62 -5.58 -28.18
C TYR A 301 1.36 -7.07 -28.44
N ASN A 302 2.17 -7.65 -29.32
CA ASN A 302 2.13 -9.06 -29.72
C ASN A 302 3.49 -9.72 -29.45
N LEU A 303 3.95 -9.65 -28.21
CA LEU A 303 5.21 -10.28 -27.81
C LEU A 303 5.11 -11.80 -27.96
N VAL A 304 6.05 -12.41 -28.67
CA VAL A 304 6.05 -13.86 -28.93
C VAL A 304 7.16 -14.54 -28.13
N PHE A 305 6.80 -15.53 -27.33
CA PHE A 305 7.76 -16.39 -26.64
C PHE A 305 7.91 -17.71 -27.38
N ARG A 306 9.14 -18.11 -27.70
CA ARG A 306 9.45 -19.49 -28.10
C ARG A 306 10.01 -20.24 -26.91
N VAL A 307 9.29 -21.24 -26.41
CA VAL A 307 9.67 -21.99 -25.22
C VAL A 307 10.15 -23.40 -25.60
N PRO A 308 11.13 -23.96 -24.87
CA PRO A 308 11.64 -25.31 -25.15
C PRO A 308 10.68 -26.38 -24.60
N PRO A 309 10.75 -27.62 -25.14
CA PRO A 309 9.89 -28.73 -24.71
C PRO A 309 10.18 -29.21 -23.28
N SER A 310 11.28 -28.77 -22.67
CA SER A 310 11.68 -29.09 -21.28
C SER A 310 10.87 -28.35 -20.21
N ILE A 311 10.04 -27.36 -20.59
CA ILE A 311 9.30 -26.53 -19.65
C ILE A 311 8.31 -27.36 -18.82
N LYS A 312 8.39 -27.23 -17.49
CA LYS A 312 7.51 -27.89 -16.51
C LYS A 312 6.52 -26.94 -15.86
N SER A 313 6.87 -25.66 -15.73
CA SER A 313 6.02 -24.64 -15.12
C SER A 313 6.00 -23.36 -15.93
N LEU A 314 4.80 -22.91 -16.31
CA LEU A 314 4.58 -21.70 -17.07
C LEU A 314 3.63 -20.78 -16.30
N GLY A 315 4.11 -19.61 -15.90
CA GLY A 315 3.29 -18.48 -15.45
C GLY A 315 3.23 -17.42 -16.53
N PHE A 316 2.03 -17.03 -16.96
CA PHE A 316 1.83 -16.17 -18.12
C PHE A 316 0.66 -15.19 -17.88
N PHE A 317 0.99 -14.09 -17.21
CA PHE A 317 0.05 -13.07 -16.74
C PHE A 317 0.08 -11.85 -17.64
N SER A 318 -0.37 -12.00 -18.89
CA SER A 318 -0.42 -10.90 -19.85
C SER A 318 -1.39 -11.17 -21.00
N THR A 319 -2.11 -10.13 -21.40
CA THR A 319 -2.94 -10.10 -22.61
C THR A 319 -2.19 -9.62 -23.84
N GLY A 320 -0.94 -9.18 -23.72
CA GLY A 320 -0.12 -8.64 -24.83
C GLY A 320 0.99 -9.59 -25.30
N ALA A 321 1.08 -10.79 -24.72
CA ALA A 321 2.04 -11.79 -25.15
C ALA A 321 1.34 -13.09 -25.56
N LYS A 322 2.05 -13.93 -26.31
CA LYS A 322 1.62 -15.29 -26.69
C LYS A 322 2.82 -16.24 -26.72
N ILE A 323 2.55 -17.51 -26.51
CA ILE A 323 3.51 -18.58 -26.81
C ILE A 323 3.39 -18.89 -28.30
N ALA A 324 4.50 -19.09 -28.99
CA ALA A 324 4.51 -19.48 -30.39
C ALA A 324 3.79 -20.83 -30.58
N ARG A 325 2.99 -20.95 -31.65
CA ARG A 325 2.12 -22.12 -31.87
C ARG A 325 2.89 -23.42 -32.13
N ASP A 326 4.12 -23.29 -32.59
CA ASP A 326 5.07 -24.35 -32.93
C ASP A 326 5.91 -24.82 -31.73
N CYS A 327 5.66 -24.30 -30.52
CA CYS A 327 6.34 -24.74 -29.30
C CYS A 327 5.51 -25.82 -28.56
N PRO A 328 5.79 -27.13 -28.76
CA PRO A 328 5.17 -28.17 -27.95
C PRO A 328 5.70 -28.08 -26.50
N MET A 329 4.81 -28.28 -25.54
CA MET A 329 5.17 -28.28 -24.10
C MET A 329 4.77 -29.61 -23.46
N PRO A 330 5.36 -30.74 -23.89
CA PRO A 330 4.92 -32.08 -23.47
C PRO A 330 5.16 -32.37 -21.98
N LEU A 331 6.08 -31.66 -21.34
CA LEU A 331 6.42 -31.82 -19.91
C LEU A 331 5.76 -30.78 -19.00
N LEU A 332 4.82 -29.98 -19.51
CA LEU A 332 4.19 -28.92 -18.72
C LEU A 332 3.28 -29.50 -17.63
N GLU A 333 3.69 -29.36 -16.38
CA GLU A 333 2.96 -29.83 -15.20
C GLU A 333 2.11 -28.73 -14.56
N LYS A 334 2.54 -27.47 -14.65
CA LYS A 334 1.89 -26.33 -13.97
C LYS A 334 1.69 -25.14 -14.90
N LEU A 335 0.46 -24.67 -15.02
CA LEU A 335 0.12 -23.49 -15.81
C LEU A 335 -0.62 -22.45 -14.96
N PHE A 336 -0.07 -21.24 -14.88
CA PHE A 336 -0.69 -20.07 -14.26
C PHE A 336 -0.91 -19.03 -15.35
N VAL A 337 -2.14 -18.61 -15.60
CA VAL A 337 -2.47 -17.86 -16.82
C VAL A 337 -3.68 -16.96 -16.62
N ALA A 338 -3.77 -15.84 -17.34
CA ALA A 338 -4.99 -15.03 -17.35
C ALA A 338 -6.07 -15.65 -18.25
N GLN A 339 -7.35 -15.50 -17.90
CA GLN A 339 -8.47 -16.10 -18.64
C GLN A 339 -8.44 -15.73 -20.14
N ASN A 340 -8.26 -14.44 -20.44
CA ASN A 340 -8.23 -13.96 -21.83
C ASN A 340 -7.08 -14.58 -22.63
N THR A 341 -5.94 -14.84 -22.00
CA THR A 341 -4.80 -15.49 -22.66
C THR A 341 -5.13 -16.92 -23.09
N LEU A 342 -5.93 -17.64 -22.30
CA LEU A 342 -6.43 -18.97 -22.66
C LEU A 342 -7.50 -18.89 -23.76
N ILE A 343 -8.50 -18.02 -23.59
CA ILE A 343 -9.63 -17.89 -24.54
C ILE A 343 -9.13 -17.44 -25.92
N ASP A 344 -8.17 -16.52 -25.98
CA ASP A 344 -7.61 -16.02 -27.24
C ASP A 344 -6.66 -17.04 -27.92
N GLY A 345 -6.46 -18.22 -27.34
CA GLY A 345 -5.51 -19.22 -27.84
C GLY A 345 -4.06 -18.74 -27.83
N ARG A 346 -3.72 -17.73 -27.02
CA ARG A 346 -2.35 -17.21 -26.85
C ARG A 346 -1.46 -18.20 -26.10
N VAL A 347 -2.06 -19.07 -25.30
CA VAL A 347 -1.45 -20.27 -24.73
C VAL A 347 -2.36 -21.45 -25.06
N SER A 348 -1.88 -22.41 -25.85
CA SER A 348 -2.67 -23.59 -26.21
C SER A 348 -2.53 -24.69 -25.16
N LEU A 349 -3.66 -25.13 -24.59
CA LEU A 349 -3.70 -26.29 -23.70
C LEU A 349 -3.54 -27.60 -24.47
N MET A 350 -4.00 -27.65 -25.73
CA MET A 350 -4.06 -28.88 -26.53
C MET A 350 -2.67 -29.49 -26.75
N THR A 351 -1.66 -28.65 -26.98
CA THR A 351 -0.26 -29.08 -27.19
C THR A 351 0.46 -29.49 -25.91
N SER A 352 -0.15 -29.27 -24.74
CA SER A 352 0.46 -29.46 -23.41
C SER A 352 -0.27 -30.51 -22.56
N SER A 353 -1.33 -31.12 -23.11
CA SER A 353 -2.46 -31.63 -22.34
C SER A 353 -2.22 -32.92 -21.54
N THR A 354 -1.18 -33.71 -21.80
CA THR A 354 -1.02 -35.02 -21.14
C THR A 354 -0.36 -34.96 -19.77
N SER A 355 0.42 -33.92 -19.47
CA SER A 355 1.24 -33.84 -18.24
C SER A 355 0.75 -32.78 -17.25
N LEU A 356 -0.26 -31.98 -17.62
CA LEU A 356 -0.71 -30.84 -16.83
C LEU A 356 -1.46 -31.31 -15.58
N LYS A 357 -0.91 -31.01 -14.40
CA LYS A 357 -1.46 -31.37 -13.09
C LYS A 357 -2.07 -30.19 -12.35
N GLU A 358 -1.53 -28.98 -12.53
CA GLU A 358 -1.99 -27.76 -11.85
C GLU A 358 -2.32 -26.65 -12.86
N LEU A 359 -3.54 -26.11 -12.79
CA LEU A 359 -4.02 -25.01 -13.64
C LEU A 359 -4.59 -23.91 -12.76
N CYS A 360 -4.03 -22.71 -12.86
CA CYS A 360 -4.46 -21.52 -12.16
C CYS A 360 -4.85 -20.45 -13.17
N ILE A 361 -6.14 -20.10 -13.20
CA ILE A 361 -6.71 -19.10 -14.12
C ILE A 361 -7.00 -17.82 -13.34
N TYR A 362 -6.41 -16.72 -13.77
CA TYR A 362 -6.53 -15.41 -13.14
C TYR A 362 -7.38 -14.46 -13.97
N GLU A 363 -7.87 -13.40 -13.32
CA GLU A 363 -8.62 -12.32 -13.96
C GLU A 363 -9.82 -12.80 -14.78
N CYS A 364 -10.56 -13.78 -14.26
CA CYS A 364 -11.71 -14.31 -14.97
C CYS A 364 -12.83 -13.27 -14.96
N ASN A 365 -13.08 -12.65 -16.12
CA ASN A 365 -14.02 -11.55 -16.32
C ASN A 365 -15.12 -11.88 -17.33
N GLY A 366 -14.93 -12.93 -18.14
CA GLY A 366 -15.88 -13.37 -19.16
C GLY A 366 -16.37 -14.81 -18.92
N THR A 367 -17.37 -15.23 -19.69
CA THR A 367 -17.75 -16.65 -19.78
C THR A 367 -16.73 -17.41 -20.61
N PHE A 368 -16.43 -18.64 -20.24
CA PHE A 368 -15.72 -19.55 -21.16
C PHE A 368 -16.61 -19.84 -22.39
N PRO A 369 -16.04 -19.95 -23.60
CA PRO A 369 -16.81 -20.28 -24.80
C PRO A 369 -17.56 -21.60 -24.62
N ALA A 370 -18.87 -21.60 -24.86
CA ALA A 370 -19.67 -22.82 -24.79
C ALA A 370 -19.27 -23.77 -25.93
N ALA A 371 -19.27 -25.08 -25.66
CA ALA A 371 -18.95 -26.13 -26.63
C ALA A 371 -19.92 -26.24 -27.83
N ALA A 372 -20.91 -25.35 -27.94
CA ALA A 372 -22.17 -25.63 -28.62
C ALA A 372 -22.32 -25.08 -30.05
N GLY A 373 -21.24 -24.83 -30.80
CA GLY A 373 -21.43 -24.45 -32.20
C GLY A 373 -20.17 -24.48 -33.05
N ASN A 374 -19.93 -25.60 -33.75
CA ASN A 374 -19.08 -25.83 -34.94
C ASN A 374 -17.71 -25.13 -35.08
N SER A 375 -17.25 -24.34 -34.11
CA SER A 375 -15.91 -23.79 -34.06
C SER A 375 -15.02 -24.74 -33.29
N ASN A 376 -13.83 -25.00 -33.84
CA ASN A 376 -12.80 -25.84 -33.21
C ASN A 376 -12.23 -25.22 -31.90
N ASP A 377 -12.89 -24.22 -31.31
CA ASP A 377 -12.42 -23.38 -30.22
C ASP A 377 -13.14 -23.71 -28.89
N THR A 378 -13.49 -24.98 -28.68
CA THR A 378 -14.05 -25.40 -27.39
C THR A 378 -12.94 -25.47 -26.34
N PHE A 379 -13.09 -24.72 -25.23
CA PHE A 379 -12.16 -24.78 -24.10
C PHE A 379 -12.37 -26.07 -23.30
N ILE A 380 -11.43 -27.01 -23.39
CA ILE A 380 -11.47 -28.29 -22.67
C ILE A 380 -10.38 -28.30 -21.60
N ILE A 381 -10.78 -28.53 -20.33
CA ILE A 381 -9.80 -28.77 -19.26
C ILE A 381 -9.20 -30.16 -19.44
N PRO A 382 -7.85 -30.31 -19.43
CA PRO A 382 -7.21 -31.61 -19.54
C PRO A 382 -7.68 -32.59 -18.45
N SER A 383 -7.91 -33.84 -18.83
CA SER A 383 -8.34 -34.90 -17.92
C SER A 383 -7.25 -35.38 -16.96
N SER A 384 -6.00 -34.92 -17.12
CA SER A 384 -4.89 -35.17 -16.20
C SER A 384 -4.86 -34.19 -15.02
N LEU A 385 -5.71 -33.17 -15.01
CA LEU A 385 -5.63 -32.08 -14.05
C LEU A 385 -6.04 -32.54 -12.65
N GLU A 386 -5.13 -32.38 -11.68
CA GLU A 386 -5.33 -32.74 -10.27
C GLU A 386 -5.76 -31.50 -9.45
N LYS A 387 -5.25 -30.31 -9.81
CA LYS A 387 -5.52 -29.06 -9.11
C LYS A 387 -5.97 -27.93 -10.05
N LEU A 388 -7.09 -27.29 -9.71
CA LEU A 388 -7.68 -26.18 -10.46
C LEU A 388 -7.90 -25.00 -9.52
N THR A 389 -7.41 -23.83 -9.90
CA THR A 389 -7.65 -22.57 -9.20
C THR A 389 -8.22 -21.53 -10.17
N ILE A 390 -9.34 -20.88 -9.83
CA ILE A 390 -9.99 -19.86 -10.65
C ILE A 390 -10.21 -18.61 -9.81
N PHE A 391 -9.45 -17.55 -10.12
CA PHE A 391 -9.59 -16.23 -9.53
C PHE A 391 -10.47 -15.35 -10.42
N LYS A 392 -11.68 -15.04 -9.95
CA LYS A 392 -12.65 -14.17 -10.60
C LYS A 392 -12.53 -12.73 -10.08
N GLN A 393 -12.37 -11.76 -10.97
CA GLN A 393 -12.53 -10.36 -10.56
C GLN A 393 -14.03 -10.08 -10.36
N GLU A 394 -14.40 -9.13 -9.49
CA GLU A 394 -15.79 -8.79 -9.09
C GLU A 394 -16.76 -8.53 -10.27
N SER A 395 -17.13 -9.58 -10.98
CA SER A 395 -18.00 -9.57 -12.15
C SER A 395 -19.25 -10.34 -11.81
N LYS A 396 -20.40 -9.85 -12.29
CA LYS A 396 -21.70 -10.51 -12.09
C LYS A 396 -21.90 -11.72 -13.01
N VAL A 397 -20.96 -11.96 -13.93
CA VAL A 397 -21.04 -13.01 -14.93
C VAL A 397 -20.69 -14.34 -14.27
N ASP A 398 -21.53 -15.35 -14.44
CA ASP A 398 -21.24 -16.71 -14.01
C ASP A 398 -20.15 -17.29 -14.93
N VAL A 399 -18.93 -17.35 -14.42
CA VAL A 399 -17.76 -17.82 -15.19
C VAL A 399 -17.81 -19.35 -15.35
N LEU A 400 -18.47 -20.07 -14.43
CA LEU A 400 -18.38 -21.52 -14.31
C LEU A 400 -19.51 -22.27 -15.01
N GLN A 401 -20.57 -21.59 -15.46
CA GLN A 401 -21.75 -22.23 -16.06
C GLN A 401 -21.43 -23.24 -17.20
N HIS A 402 -20.37 -23.00 -17.97
CA HIS A 402 -19.98 -23.84 -19.11
C HIS A 402 -18.73 -24.69 -18.85
N LEU A 403 -18.17 -24.66 -17.65
CA LEU A 403 -16.91 -25.32 -17.34
C LEU A 403 -17.16 -26.76 -16.87
N VAL A 404 -16.70 -27.74 -17.66
CA VAL A 404 -16.74 -29.15 -17.27
C VAL A 404 -15.48 -29.49 -16.47
N LEU A 405 -15.65 -29.84 -15.19
CA LEU A 405 -14.54 -30.20 -14.31
C LEU A 405 -14.12 -31.67 -14.55
N PRO A 406 -12.81 -31.98 -14.67
CA PRO A 406 -12.35 -33.35 -14.90
C PRO A 406 -12.48 -34.22 -13.64
N PRO A 407 -12.68 -35.54 -13.80
CA PRO A 407 -12.86 -36.46 -12.66
C PRO A 407 -11.58 -36.72 -11.83
N SER A 408 -10.40 -36.41 -12.39
CA SER A 408 -9.09 -36.51 -11.72
C SER A 408 -8.86 -35.42 -10.68
N LEU A 409 -9.72 -34.39 -10.64
CA LEU A 409 -9.49 -33.20 -9.83
C LEU A 409 -9.66 -33.49 -8.33
N THR A 410 -8.56 -33.35 -7.58
CA THR A 410 -8.50 -33.52 -6.12
C THR A 410 -8.55 -32.20 -5.37
N ASP A 411 -8.12 -31.10 -6.00
CA ASP A 411 -8.02 -29.79 -5.36
C ASP A 411 -8.70 -28.70 -6.20
N LEU A 412 -9.71 -28.04 -5.64
CA LEU A 412 -10.47 -26.99 -6.32
C LEU A 412 -10.48 -25.71 -5.48
N THR A 413 -9.97 -24.62 -6.05
CA THR A 413 -10.06 -23.27 -5.49
C THR A 413 -10.83 -22.37 -6.45
N ILE A 414 -11.98 -21.85 -6.03
CA ILE A 414 -12.89 -21.13 -6.92
C ILE A 414 -13.53 -19.94 -6.21
N MET A 415 -13.89 -18.94 -7.00
CA MET A 415 -14.61 -17.75 -6.56
C MET A 415 -16.12 -17.76 -6.84
N ASP A 416 -16.60 -18.75 -7.60
CA ASP A 416 -18.01 -19.02 -7.87
C ASP A 416 -18.31 -20.49 -7.57
N LEU A 417 -19.56 -20.88 -7.37
CA LEU A 417 -19.96 -22.27 -7.14
C LEU A 417 -20.28 -22.99 -8.47
N PRO A 418 -19.73 -24.18 -8.73
CA PRO A 418 -20.07 -24.97 -9.89
C PRO A 418 -21.42 -25.65 -9.65
N SER A 419 -22.08 -26.07 -10.73
CA SER A 419 -23.33 -26.84 -10.64
C SER A 419 -23.13 -28.24 -10.04
N SER A 420 -21.92 -28.80 -10.16
CA SER A 420 -21.56 -30.10 -9.60
C SER A 420 -20.05 -30.17 -9.33
N TYR A 421 -19.67 -31.01 -8.37
CA TYR A 421 -18.27 -31.23 -7.99
C TYR A 421 -17.76 -32.59 -8.50
N PRO A 422 -16.45 -32.71 -8.81
CA PRO A 422 -15.83 -33.99 -9.14
C PRO A 422 -15.95 -35.01 -8.00
N PRO A 423 -16.11 -36.32 -8.31
CA PRO A 423 -16.34 -37.34 -7.30
C PRO A 423 -15.13 -37.62 -6.39
N ASN A 424 -13.92 -37.18 -6.76
CA ASN A 424 -12.68 -37.42 -6.02
C ASN A 424 -12.12 -36.17 -5.31
N LEU A 425 -12.93 -35.12 -5.16
CA LEU A 425 -12.47 -33.85 -4.63
C LEU A 425 -12.11 -33.95 -3.14
N GLU A 426 -10.84 -33.75 -2.79
CA GLU A 426 -10.32 -33.80 -1.40
C GLU A 426 -10.19 -32.42 -0.76
N THR A 427 -9.83 -31.38 -1.53
CA THR A 427 -9.68 -30.00 -1.05
C THR A 427 -10.64 -29.07 -1.77
N LEU A 428 -11.44 -28.34 -1.01
CA LEU A 428 -12.36 -27.32 -1.51
C LEU A 428 -12.04 -25.99 -0.84
N ASN A 429 -11.54 -25.02 -1.62
CA ASN A 429 -11.16 -23.69 -1.15
C ASN A 429 -12.08 -22.61 -1.72
N LEU A 430 -12.79 -21.96 -0.81
CA LEU A 430 -13.87 -20.99 -1.04
C LEU A 430 -13.61 -19.70 -0.25
N LEU A 431 -12.36 -19.43 0.14
CA LEU A 431 -12.00 -18.22 0.90
C LEU A 431 -12.30 -16.92 0.15
N ASP A 432 -12.24 -16.97 -1.18
CA ASP A 432 -12.37 -15.80 -2.04
C ASP A 432 -13.80 -15.59 -2.58
N ILE A 433 -14.73 -16.53 -2.34
CA ILE A 433 -16.12 -16.34 -2.74
C ILE A 433 -16.73 -15.21 -1.89
N LYS A 434 -17.34 -14.23 -2.57
CA LYS A 434 -18.03 -13.09 -1.96
C LYS A 434 -19.55 -13.30 -2.03
N GLY A 435 -20.25 -12.90 -0.98
CA GLY A 435 -21.72 -12.93 -0.91
C GLY A 435 -22.25 -14.00 0.05
N ASP A 436 -23.58 -14.08 0.12
CA ASP A 436 -24.30 -15.09 0.91
C ASP A 436 -24.65 -16.25 -0.03
N PHE A 437 -23.73 -17.21 -0.13
CA PHE A 437 -23.92 -18.42 -0.93
C PHE A 437 -24.07 -19.62 0.00
N MET A 438 -24.92 -20.55 -0.41
CA MET A 438 -25.16 -21.78 0.30
C MET A 438 -24.48 -22.90 -0.46
N ILE A 439 -23.64 -23.67 0.22
CA ILE A 439 -22.75 -24.66 -0.41
C ILE A 439 -23.15 -26.05 0.00
N ASP A 440 -23.28 -26.94 -0.99
CA ASP A 440 -23.30 -28.39 -0.75
C ASP A 440 -21.87 -28.92 -0.85
N VAL A 441 -21.32 -29.38 0.27
CA VAL A 441 -19.91 -29.82 0.35
C VAL A 441 -19.85 -31.32 0.03
N PRO A 442 -19.11 -31.75 -1.02
CA PRO A 442 -19.02 -33.16 -1.38
C PRO A 442 -18.49 -34.03 -0.24
N SER A 443 -19.03 -35.24 -0.11
CA SER A 443 -18.67 -36.14 0.99
C SER A 443 -17.18 -36.55 1.02
N THR A 444 -16.46 -36.38 -0.09
CA THR A 444 -15.03 -36.69 -0.23
C THR A 444 -14.10 -35.61 0.31
N VAL A 445 -14.59 -34.40 0.60
CA VAL A 445 -13.74 -33.26 1.02
C VAL A 445 -13.15 -33.48 2.41
N LYS A 446 -11.82 -33.53 2.47
CA LYS A 446 -11.01 -33.60 3.70
C LYS A 446 -10.58 -32.22 4.20
N TYR A 447 -10.29 -31.30 3.28
CA TYR A 447 -9.80 -29.95 3.56
C TYR A 447 -10.80 -28.91 3.04
N LEU A 448 -11.55 -28.29 3.94
CA LEU A 448 -12.50 -27.23 3.59
C LEU A 448 -11.95 -25.88 4.04
N LEU A 449 -11.84 -24.94 3.11
CA LEU A 449 -11.51 -23.56 3.40
C LEU A 449 -12.69 -22.70 2.96
N MET A 450 -13.28 -21.92 3.85
CA MET A 450 -14.47 -21.13 3.53
C MET A 450 -14.47 -19.77 4.23
N ARG A 451 -15.05 -18.78 3.58
CA ARG A 451 -15.35 -17.50 4.20
C ARG A 451 -16.70 -17.60 4.94
N LEU A 452 -16.75 -17.14 6.18
CA LEU A 452 -18.01 -17.08 6.93
C LEU A 452 -18.72 -15.74 6.67
N ALA A 453 -20.02 -15.80 6.45
CA ALA A 453 -20.84 -14.61 6.27
C ALA A 453 -20.86 -13.76 7.54
N ILE A 454 -20.82 -12.44 7.37
CA ILE A 454 -20.96 -11.50 8.48
C ILE A 454 -22.41 -11.62 8.97
N PRO A 455 -22.66 -11.88 10.27
CA PRO A 455 -24.02 -12.00 10.76
C PRO A 455 -24.78 -10.68 10.54
N PRO A 456 -26.04 -10.72 10.09
CA PRO A 456 -26.80 -9.52 9.71
C PRO A 456 -27.12 -8.59 10.88
N LYS A 457 -27.04 -9.11 12.12
CA LYS A 457 -27.19 -8.34 13.35
C LYS A 457 -26.05 -8.69 14.30
N PRO A 458 -25.36 -7.68 14.88
CA PRO A 458 -24.48 -7.94 16.00
C PRO A 458 -25.32 -8.52 17.15
N TRP A 459 -24.71 -9.40 17.95
CA TRP A 459 -25.33 -9.87 19.17
C TRP A 459 -25.30 -8.76 20.23
N GLN A 460 -25.90 -9.00 21.41
CA GLN A 460 -25.85 -8.03 22.50
C GLN A 460 -24.39 -7.57 22.74
N ASN A 461 -24.17 -6.26 22.85
CA ASN A 461 -22.85 -5.62 23.03
C ASN A 461 -21.93 -5.56 21.80
N ASP A 462 -22.47 -5.42 20.58
CA ASP A 462 -21.68 -5.23 19.34
C ASP A 462 -20.73 -6.39 18.98
N ILE A 463 -20.92 -7.57 19.58
CA ILE A 463 -20.12 -8.76 19.29
C ILE A 463 -20.68 -9.45 18.04
N LEU A 464 -19.84 -9.60 17.01
CA LEU A 464 -20.20 -10.39 15.83
C LEU A 464 -19.99 -11.87 16.11
N VAL A 465 -21.09 -12.63 16.13
CA VAL A 465 -21.06 -14.09 16.33
C VAL A 465 -21.00 -14.81 14.99
N PHE A 466 -19.84 -15.33 14.65
CA PHE A 466 -19.63 -16.17 13.47
C PHE A 466 -20.00 -17.62 13.78
N SER A 467 -20.67 -18.25 12.81
CA SER A 467 -21.13 -19.62 12.87
C SER A 467 -20.82 -20.32 11.56
N ILE A 468 -20.40 -21.58 11.59
CA ILE A 468 -20.18 -22.35 10.36
C ILE A 468 -21.48 -22.62 9.60
N THR A 469 -22.63 -22.55 10.27
CA THR A 469 -23.95 -22.73 9.65
C THR A 469 -24.37 -21.57 8.77
N SER A 470 -23.77 -20.39 8.90
CA SER A 470 -24.16 -19.23 8.10
C SER A 470 -23.80 -19.35 6.62
N GLY A 471 -22.91 -20.28 6.24
CA GLY A 471 -22.46 -20.49 4.86
C GLY A 471 -22.80 -21.86 4.24
N LEU A 472 -23.61 -22.69 4.91
CA LEU A 472 -23.93 -24.05 4.46
C LEU A 472 -25.41 -24.17 4.09
N THR A 473 -25.74 -24.77 2.93
CA THR A 473 -27.12 -25.16 2.63
C THR A 473 -27.66 -26.07 3.73
N LYS A 474 -28.94 -25.94 4.09
CA LYS A 474 -29.62 -26.74 5.13
C LYS A 474 -29.11 -28.20 5.15
N SER A 475 -28.75 -28.69 6.34
CA SER A 475 -28.28 -30.04 6.69
C SER A 475 -28.39 -31.06 5.56
N ILE A 476 -27.24 -31.43 4.99
CA ILE A 476 -27.07 -32.49 3.99
C ILE A 476 -27.82 -33.75 4.49
N ASN A 477 -28.90 -34.12 3.80
CA ASN A 477 -29.68 -35.35 3.97
C ASN A 477 -30.14 -35.67 5.39
N SER A 478 -31.33 -35.19 5.76
CA SER A 478 -32.15 -35.72 6.87
C SER A 478 -32.66 -37.16 6.64
N VAL A 479 -31.97 -37.98 5.85
CA VAL A 479 -32.39 -39.34 5.46
C VAL A 479 -31.80 -40.42 6.39
N GLY A 480 -30.94 -40.05 7.35
CA GLY A 480 -30.46 -40.95 8.41
C GLY A 480 -30.24 -40.21 9.73
N ASN A 481 -30.42 -40.91 10.86
CA ASN A 481 -30.54 -40.38 12.23
C ASN A 481 -29.35 -39.56 12.81
N GLN A 482 -28.39 -39.06 12.02
CA GLN A 482 -27.30 -38.22 12.50
C GLN A 482 -27.05 -37.03 11.56
N SER A 483 -27.49 -35.84 11.97
CA SER A 483 -27.27 -34.59 11.25
C SER A 483 -25.84 -34.06 11.48
N GLN A 484 -24.87 -34.52 10.71
CA GLN A 484 -23.55 -33.86 10.61
C GLN A 484 -23.67 -32.63 9.70
N TRP A 485 -23.00 -31.53 10.05
CA TRP A 485 -23.08 -30.28 9.27
C TRP A 485 -22.04 -30.20 8.17
N LEU A 486 -20.91 -30.89 8.35
CA LEU A 486 -19.88 -31.09 7.33
C LEU A 486 -19.79 -32.59 7.02
N PRO A 487 -19.30 -32.97 5.83
CA PRO A 487 -18.95 -34.34 5.53
C PRO A 487 -18.12 -35.03 6.62
N ILE A 488 -18.39 -36.32 6.83
CA ILE A 488 -17.68 -37.14 7.82
C ILE A 488 -16.16 -37.13 7.61
N ASN A 489 -15.72 -36.97 6.36
CA ASN A 489 -14.31 -36.97 5.97
C ASN A 489 -13.60 -35.62 6.19
N THR A 490 -14.33 -34.54 6.47
CA THR A 490 -13.72 -33.21 6.66
C THR A 490 -12.97 -33.15 7.99
N THR A 491 -11.64 -33.19 7.90
CA THR A 491 -10.72 -33.19 9.06
C THR A 491 -10.05 -31.85 9.28
N HIS A 492 -9.95 -31.01 8.24
CA HIS A 492 -9.34 -29.70 8.30
C HIS A 492 -10.35 -28.65 7.87
N LEU A 493 -10.55 -27.63 8.71
CA LEU A 493 -11.44 -26.51 8.44
C LEU A 493 -10.67 -25.20 8.58
N THR A 494 -10.66 -24.38 7.53
CA THR A 494 -10.15 -23.00 7.60
C THR A 494 -11.31 -22.03 7.40
N CYS A 495 -11.59 -21.21 8.41
CA CYS A 495 -12.61 -20.19 8.38
C CYS A 495 -11.97 -18.81 8.22
N ASN A 496 -12.36 -18.04 7.21
CA ASN A 496 -12.00 -16.63 7.11
C ASN A 496 -13.18 -15.75 7.53
N LEU A 497 -12.97 -14.96 8.58
CA LEU A 497 -14.01 -14.10 9.16
C LEU A 497 -14.06 -12.70 8.53
N ASN A 498 -13.03 -12.33 7.75
CA ASN A 498 -12.87 -11.07 7.00
C ASN A 498 -13.65 -9.87 7.56
N THR A 499 -13.35 -9.51 8.81
CA THR A 499 -13.97 -8.40 9.53
C THR A 499 -12.91 -7.55 10.21
N PHE A 500 -13.18 -6.25 10.28
CA PHE A 500 -12.37 -5.25 10.98
C PHE A 500 -12.89 -4.94 12.39
N VAL A 501 -13.96 -5.61 12.83
CA VAL A 501 -14.55 -5.39 14.16
C VAL A 501 -13.62 -5.93 15.24
N THR A 502 -13.49 -5.17 16.33
CA THR A 502 -12.57 -5.44 17.44
C THR A 502 -13.01 -6.61 18.32
N HIS A 503 -14.32 -6.90 18.37
CA HIS A 503 -14.87 -7.98 19.19
C HIS A 503 -15.65 -8.97 18.33
N ILE A 504 -15.10 -10.16 18.19
CA ILE A 504 -15.74 -11.24 17.44
C ILE A 504 -15.83 -12.48 18.30
N ALA A 505 -16.90 -13.24 18.13
CA ALA A 505 -17.09 -14.54 18.75
C ALA A 505 -17.28 -15.59 17.67
N PHE A 506 -16.63 -16.74 17.80
CA PHE A 506 -16.79 -17.87 16.89
C PHE A 506 -17.45 -19.04 17.64
N ARG A 507 -18.53 -19.60 17.10
CA ARG A 507 -19.26 -20.75 17.67
C ARG A 507 -18.44 -22.05 17.58
N LEU A 508 -17.58 -22.28 18.55
CA LEU A 508 -16.68 -23.43 18.61
C LEU A 508 -17.42 -24.74 18.90
N ASP A 509 -18.52 -24.69 19.65
CA ASP A 509 -19.40 -25.85 19.91
C ASP A 509 -19.85 -26.54 18.62
N GLN A 510 -20.04 -25.75 17.57
CA GLN A 510 -20.49 -26.25 16.28
C GLN A 510 -19.44 -27.14 15.61
N VAL A 511 -18.18 -26.75 15.70
CA VAL A 511 -17.06 -27.54 15.18
C VAL A 511 -16.87 -28.80 16.03
N ILE A 512 -16.95 -28.67 17.36
CA ILE A 512 -16.77 -29.80 18.30
C ILE A 512 -17.87 -30.85 18.10
N ASN A 513 -19.13 -30.43 18.14
CA ASN A 513 -20.29 -31.32 18.28
C ASN A 513 -20.85 -31.84 16.96
N HIS A 514 -20.69 -31.10 15.85
CA HIS A 514 -21.38 -31.39 14.59
C HIS A 514 -20.45 -31.72 13.41
N THR A 515 -19.15 -31.88 13.67
CA THR A 515 -18.15 -32.18 12.64
C THR A 515 -17.09 -33.15 13.15
N ASN A 516 -16.26 -33.68 12.25
CA ASN A 516 -15.06 -34.47 12.60
C ASN A 516 -13.75 -33.68 12.44
N VAL A 517 -13.85 -32.35 12.42
CA VAL A 517 -12.67 -31.48 12.28
C VAL A 517 -11.70 -31.72 13.42
N ARG A 518 -10.44 -31.96 13.07
CA ARG A 518 -9.28 -32.12 13.97
C ARG A 518 -8.39 -30.89 13.95
N TYR A 519 -8.33 -30.19 12.83
CA TYR A 519 -7.53 -28.98 12.68
C TYR A 519 -8.42 -27.82 12.25
N LEU A 520 -8.52 -26.81 13.10
CA LEU A 520 -9.31 -25.61 12.87
C LEU A 520 -8.38 -24.42 12.70
N ASN A 521 -8.41 -23.79 11.54
CA ASN A 521 -7.74 -22.51 11.30
C ASN A 521 -8.80 -21.39 11.25
N ILE A 522 -8.59 -20.33 12.01
CA ILE A 522 -9.44 -19.13 11.97
C ILE A 522 -8.58 -17.94 11.52
N ASN A 523 -8.87 -17.45 10.33
CA ASN A 523 -8.27 -16.24 9.78
C ASN A 523 -9.12 -15.02 10.16
N ILE A 524 -8.55 -14.12 10.96
CA ILE A 524 -9.16 -12.87 11.41
C ILE A 524 -8.28 -11.73 10.92
N SER A 525 -8.76 -10.99 9.92
CA SER A 525 -7.95 -9.98 9.24
C SER A 525 -6.63 -10.59 8.74
N SER A 526 -5.48 -10.15 9.26
CA SER A 526 -4.15 -10.65 8.91
C SER A 526 -3.60 -11.69 9.89
N ILE A 527 -4.36 -12.07 10.92
CA ILE A 527 -3.94 -13.02 11.95
C ILE A 527 -4.57 -14.37 11.68
N ASN A 528 -3.74 -15.42 11.73
CA ASN A 528 -4.15 -16.80 11.51
C ASN A 528 -3.95 -17.56 12.83
N TYR A 529 -5.05 -18.03 13.44
CA TYR A 529 -5.04 -18.86 14.63
C TYR A 529 -5.22 -20.32 14.24
N GLN A 530 -4.32 -21.20 14.70
CA GLN A 530 -4.34 -22.61 14.32
C GLN A 530 -4.58 -23.48 15.54
N PHE A 531 -5.72 -24.16 15.59
CA PHE A 531 -6.10 -25.03 16.69
C PHE A 531 -6.06 -26.50 16.27
N SER A 532 -5.56 -27.36 17.16
CA SER A 532 -5.80 -28.81 17.12
C SER A 532 -6.90 -29.18 18.12
N ILE A 533 -7.86 -29.99 17.69
CA ILE A 533 -9.02 -30.44 18.47
C ILE A 533 -8.96 -31.95 18.59
N GLN A 534 -8.87 -32.45 19.81
CA GLN A 534 -8.85 -33.89 20.12
C GLN A 534 -10.02 -34.23 21.05
N ARG A 535 -10.97 -35.03 20.52
CA ARG A 535 -12.08 -35.59 21.30
C ARG A 535 -11.55 -36.76 22.13
N LEU A 536 -11.71 -36.70 23.45
CA LEU A 536 -11.16 -37.67 24.40
C LEU A 536 -12.13 -38.82 24.72
N ASP A 537 -13.40 -38.68 24.32
CA ASP A 537 -14.43 -39.71 24.45
C ASP A 537 -15.40 -39.68 23.24
N LEU A 538 -16.18 -40.75 23.07
CA LEU A 538 -17.10 -40.95 21.93
C LEU A 538 -18.31 -39.99 21.94
N ASP A 539 -18.65 -39.46 23.11
CA ASP A 539 -19.77 -38.57 23.33
C ASP A 539 -19.37 -37.09 23.17
N ASN A 540 -18.10 -36.81 22.87
CA ASN A 540 -17.49 -35.47 22.86
C ASN A 540 -17.61 -34.72 24.19
N ASN A 541 -17.82 -35.41 25.31
CA ASN A 541 -17.97 -34.76 26.62
C ASN A 541 -16.67 -34.10 27.07
N ASN A 542 -15.51 -34.65 26.70
CA ASN A 542 -14.20 -34.10 27.01
C ASN A 542 -13.40 -33.87 25.72
N VAL A 543 -12.95 -32.64 25.52
CA VAL A 543 -12.26 -32.21 24.29
C VAL A 543 -11.03 -31.39 24.64
N LEU A 544 -9.87 -31.83 24.20
CA LEU A 544 -8.61 -31.08 24.29
C LEU A 544 -8.50 -30.14 23.08
N ILE A 545 -8.22 -28.86 23.34
CA ILE A 545 -7.98 -27.86 22.31
C ILE A 545 -6.64 -27.18 22.59
N LEU A 546 -5.76 -27.12 21.59
CA LEU A 546 -4.44 -26.50 21.67
C LEU A 546 -4.22 -25.58 20.47
N GLU A 547 -3.79 -24.34 20.70
CA GLU A 547 -3.33 -23.41 19.67
C GLU A 547 -1.86 -23.70 19.34
N ARG A 548 -1.55 -23.98 18.07
CA ARG A 548 -0.30 -24.59 17.63
C ARG A 548 0.90 -23.63 17.58
N GLN A 549 0.68 -22.32 17.61
CA GLN A 549 1.79 -21.34 17.52
C GLN A 549 2.26 -20.86 18.89
N THR A 550 1.37 -20.83 19.86
CA THR A 550 1.56 -20.25 21.21
C THR A 550 1.41 -21.29 22.31
N LEU A 551 0.89 -22.47 21.98
CA LEU A 551 0.63 -23.60 22.89
C LEU A 551 -0.42 -23.30 23.95
N GLN A 552 -1.22 -22.27 23.70
CA GLN A 552 -2.33 -21.91 24.57
C GLN A 552 -3.49 -22.87 24.32
N GLY A 553 -4.07 -23.43 25.37
CA GLY A 553 -5.15 -24.39 25.23
C GLY A 553 -5.65 -24.96 26.55
N GLY A 554 -6.50 -25.98 26.47
CA GLY A 554 -7.08 -26.63 27.64
C GLY A 554 -8.06 -27.76 27.29
N ILE A 555 -8.57 -28.42 28.32
CA ILE A 555 -9.62 -29.45 28.19
C ILE A 555 -10.96 -28.81 28.50
N ILE A 556 -11.91 -28.96 27.57
CA ILE A 556 -13.29 -28.54 27.70
C ILE A 556 -14.12 -29.76 28.09
N THR A 557 -14.80 -29.69 29.25
CA THR A 557 -15.78 -30.69 29.67
C THR A 557 -17.19 -30.14 29.48
N GLN A 558 -17.92 -30.69 28.51
CA GLN A 558 -19.28 -30.30 28.18
C GLN A 558 -20.29 -31.04 29.07
N LYS A 559 -21.27 -30.31 29.62
CA LYS A 559 -22.39 -30.89 30.38
C LYS A 559 -23.61 -31.00 29.47
N ARG A 560 -24.25 -32.17 29.43
CA ARG A 560 -25.52 -32.36 28.72
C ARG A 560 -26.65 -31.70 29.52
N THR A 561 -27.34 -30.75 28.91
CA THR A 561 -28.51 -30.12 29.51
C THR A 561 -29.69 -31.07 29.38
N LYS A 562 -30.18 -31.63 30.49
CA LYS A 562 -31.38 -32.48 30.49
C LYS A 562 -32.59 -31.61 30.13
N SER A 563 -33.05 -31.66 28.89
CA SER A 563 -34.31 -31.05 28.50
C SER A 563 -35.45 -31.73 29.26
N ILE A 564 -36.19 -30.98 30.08
CA ILE A 564 -37.29 -31.48 30.93
C ILE A 564 -38.58 -31.73 30.11
N ASN A 565 -38.65 -31.29 28.85
CA ASN A 565 -39.86 -31.40 28.03
C ASN A 565 -39.84 -32.65 27.12
N ASN A 566 -40.53 -33.69 27.58
CA ASN A 566 -40.57 -35.06 27.03
C ASN A 566 -41.21 -35.26 25.65
N GLN A 567 -41.45 -34.25 24.79
CA GLN A 567 -42.36 -34.46 23.65
C GLN A 567 -41.95 -34.11 22.22
N LYS A 568 -40.76 -33.58 21.89
CA LYS A 568 -40.31 -33.58 20.47
C LYS A 568 -38.79 -33.77 20.34
N GLN A 569 -38.44 -34.88 19.67
CA GLN A 569 -37.15 -35.35 19.12
C GLN A 569 -35.84 -34.87 19.78
N GLN A 570 -35.12 -35.86 20.32
CA GLN A 570 -33.88 -35.78 21.10
C GLN A 570 -32.64 -35.33 20.30
N GLN A 571 -32.55 -34.06 19.92
CA GLN A 571 -31.23 -33.49 19.66
C GLN A 571 -30.58 -33.19 21.01
N GLN A 572 -29.48 -33.88 21.32
CA GLN A 572 -28.67 -33.58 22.51
C GLN A 572 -28.18 -32.13 22.40
N GLN A 573 -28.70 -31.27 23.28
CA GLN A 573 -28.35 -29.85 23.28
C GLN A 573 -27.27 -29.61 24.34
N TYR A 574 -26.06 -29.33 23.88
CA TYR A 574 -25.00 -28.76 24.70
C TYR A 574 -25.17 -27.24 24.77
N ASP A 575 -24.71 -26.63 25.86
CA ASP A 575 -24.61 -25.18 25.93
C ASP A 575 -23.60 -24.68 24.88
N PRO A 576 -23.86 -23.54 24.22
CA PRO A 576 -23.01 -23.03 23.17
C PRO A 576 -21.65 -22.59 23.74
N ILE A 577 -20.58 -22.85 22.97
CA ILE A 577 -19.21 -22.53 23.33
C ILE A 577 -18.68 -21.53 22.32
N TYR A 578 -18.23 -20.38 22.80
CA TYR A 578 -17.72 -19.31 21.98
C TYR A 578 -16.21 -19.16 22.18
N LEU A 579 -15.48 -19.05 21.08
CA LEU A 579 -14.13 -18.52 21.07
C LEU A 579 -14.21 -17.01 20.88
N LEU A 580 -13.93 -16.24 21.93
CA LEU A 580 -13.90 -14.78 21.86
C LEU A 580 -12.53 -14.34 21.37
N CYS A 581 -12.50 -13.53 20.31
CA CYS A 581 -11.28 -12.93 19.80
C CYS A 581 -11.39 -11.40 19.91
N GLU A 582 -10.52 -10.83 20.73
CA GLU A 582 -10.39 -9.38 20.89
C GLU A 582 -9.21 -8.90 20.03
N VAL A 583 -9.53 -8.25 18.92
CA VAL A 583 -8.53 -7.60 18.08
C VAL A 583 -8.26 -6.22 18.67
N ILE A 584 -7.22 -6.12 19.49
CA ILE A 584 -6.73 -4.83 20.00
C ILE A 584 -6.07 -4.08 18.85
N LEU A 585 -6.88 -3.42 18.02
CA LEU A 585 -6.40 -2.36 17.16
C LEU A 585 -5.93 -1.24 18.08
N LYS A 586 -4.62 -0.98 18.12
CA LYS A 586 -4.08 0.21 18.79
C LYS A 586 -4.51 1.45 18.00
N GLU A 587 -5.78 1.86 18.13
CA GLU A 587 -6.28 3.09 17.55
C GLU A 587 -5.70 4.29 18.29
N LYS A 588 -5.10 5.22 17.55
CA LYS A 588 -4.92 6.60 17.99
C LYS A 588 -6.31 7.25 18.00
N LYS A 589 -6.78 7.65 19.20
CA LYS A 589 -8.11 8.22 19.44
C LYS A 589 -8.53 9.29 18.42
N THR A 590 -9.63 9.08 17.71
CA THR A 590 -10.56 10.14 17.26
C THR A 590 -11.94 9.50 16.98
N GLN A 591 -12.92 9.74 17.87
CA GLN A 591 -14.28 9.20 17.73
C GLN A 591 -15.15 10.12 16.85
N SER A 592 -15.74 9.57 15.78
CA SER A 592 -16.96 10.10 15.16
C SER A 592 -17.77 8.93 14.57
N TYR A 593 -19.07 8.85 14.88
CA TYR A 593 -19.95 7.77 14.42
C TYR A 593 -20.39 8.04 12.97
N ILE A 594 -20.02 7.16 12.04
CA ILE A 594 -20.43 7.20 10.63
C ILE A 594 -21.30 5.97 10.35
N ILE A 595 -22.56 6.18 9.97
CA ILE A 595 -23.46 5.10 9.52
C ILE A 595 -23.41 5.01 8.00
N LYS A 596 -23.00 3.85 7.47
CA LYS A 596 -23.05 3.52 6.04
C LYS A 596 -24.37 2.82 5.73
N ILE A 597 -25.21 3.43 4.89
CA ILE A 597 -26.50 2.86 4.47
C ILE A 597 -26.27 2.08 3.16
N LYS A 598 -26.62 0.79 3.12
CA LYS A 598 -26.56 0.00 1.87
C LYS A 598 -27.85 -0.72 1.44
N ASP A 599 -28.78 -1.14 2.30
CA ASP A 599 -30.06 -1.76 1.88
C ASP A 599 -31.18 -1.67 2.96
N PHE A 600 -32.47 -1.79 2.57
CA PHE A 600 -33.66 -1.65 3.45
C PHE A 600 -34.47 -2.95 3.58
N PRO A 601 -34.88 -3.37 4.80
CA PRO A 601 -36.25 -3.05 5.24
C PRO A 601 -36.48 -2.62 6.72
N GLN A 602 -35.46 -2.31 7.55
CA GLN A 602 -35.67 -2.19 9.03
C GLN A 602 -35.55 -0.78 9.66
N TRP A 603 -36.05 0.29 9.04
CA TRP A 603 -35.92 1.65 9.62
C TRP A 603 -37.11 2.18 10.42
N ILE A 604 -38.25 1.49 10.45
CA ILE A 604 -39.47 2.05 11.06
C ILE A 604 -39.32 2.27 12.59
N GLN A 605 -38.30 1.71 13.24
CA GLN A 605 -38.04 1.93 14.68
C GLN A 605 -37.02 3.04 15.02
N LEU A 606 -36.36 3.67 14.03
CA LEU A 606 -35.35 4.71 14.28
C LEU A 606 -35.84 6.15 14.02
N ALA A 607 -37.10 6.32 13.60
CA ALA A 607 -37.67 7.63 13.23
C ALA A 607 -37.71 8.66 14.38
N ASP A 608 -37.61 8.23 15.65
CA ASP A 608 -37.57 9.13 16.82
C ASP A 608 -36.14 9.57 17.24
N SER A 609 -35.09 9.16 16.53
CA SER A 609 -33.70 9.29 17.02
C SER A 609 -32.95 10.59 16.65
N GLY A 610 -33.62 11.62 16.12
CA GLY A 610 -32.98 12.93 15.88
C GLY A 610 -31.85 12.90 14.84
N ILE A 611 -31.97 12.04 13.81
CA ILE A 611 -30.96 11.90 12.75
C ILE A 611 -30.89 13.19 11.93
N THR A 612 -29.75 13.88 12.02
CA THR A 612 -29.45 15.10 11.25
C THR A 612 -28.51 14.85 10.07
N THR A 613 -27.87 13.67 9.97
CA THR A 613 -26.88 13.35 8.94
C THR A 613 -27.11 11.97 8.32
N ALA A 614 -27.07 11.87 6.98
CA ALA A 614 -27.24 10.63 6.23
C ALA A 614 -26.15 10.46 5.16
N LEU A 615 -25.64 9.22 4.98
CA LEU A 615 -24.73 8.83 3.90
C LEU A 615 -25.37 7.75 3.03
N VAL A 616 -25.52 8.05 1.75
CA VAL A 616 -26.13 7.19 0.73
C VAL A 616 -25.05 6.74 -0.24
N ASN A 617 -24.82 5.43 -0.32
CA ASN A 617 -24.03 4.82 -1.40
C ASN A 617 -25.00 4.12 -2.36
N ASP A 618 -24.79 4.25 -3.67
CA ASP A 618 -25.63 3.65 -4.73
C ASP A 618 -27.10 4.11 -4.70
N PHE A 619 -27.33 5.32 -5.21
CA PHE A 619 -28.64 5.96 -5.23
C PHE A 619 -29.65 5.21 -6.12
N LYS A 620 -30.75 4.69 -5.52
CA LYS A 620 -31.91 4.14 -6.24
C LYS A 620 -33.11 5.07 -6.08
N PRO A 621 -33.98 5.25 -7.11
CA PRO A 621 -35.16 6.11 -7.01
C PRO A 621 -36.10 5.79 -5.85
N SER A 622 -36.17 4.51 -5.43
CA SER A 622 -36.95 4.09 -4.26
C SER A 622 -36.45 4.68 -2.95
N LEU A 623 -35.14 4.99 -2.85
CA LEU A 623 -34.51 5.57 -1.66
C LEU A 623 -34.91 7.05 -1.48
N ILE A 624 -35.28 7.74 -2.56
CA ILE A 624 -35.68 9.15 -2.58
C ILE A 624 -36.91 9.36 -1.69
N LYS A 625 -37.90 8.49 -1.83
CA LYS A 625 -39.15 8.57 -1.05
C LYS A 625 -38.85 8.46 0.45
N SER A 626 -38.04 7.48 0.83
CA SER A 626 -37.67 7.25 2.23
C SER A 626 -36.82 8.38 2.83
N ILE A 627 -35.93 9.00 2.06
CA ILE A 627 -35.14 10.14 2.53
C ILE A 627 -36.01 11.39 2.67
N SER A 628 -36.95 11.61 1.74
CA SER A 628 -37.89 12.74 1.79
C SER A 628 -38.85 12.70 2.98
N GLU A 629 -39.08 11.51 3.54
CA GLU A 629 -39.92 11.30 4.73
C GLU A 629 -39.20 11.61 6.04
N ILE A 630 -37.91 11.99 6.03
CA ILE A 630 -37.14 12.34 7.22
C ILE A 630 -36.96 13.88 7.29
N PRO A 631 -37.91 14.61 7.92
CA PRO A 631 -37.90 16.07 7.95
C PRO A 631 -36.72 16.66 8.74
N SER A 632 -35.99 15.85 9.52
CA SER A 632 -34.85 16.28 10.33
C SER A 632 -33.49 16.23 9.63
N ILE A 633 -33.39 15.74 8.40
CA ILE A 633 -32.09 15.64 7.70
C ILE A 633 -31.55 17.04 7.41
N GLU A 634 -30.45 17.38 8.06
CA GLU A 634 -29.70 18.62 7.83
C GLU A 634 -28.49 18.38 6.92
N THR A 635 -27.96 17.16 6.85
CA THR A 635 -26.78 16.80 6.06
C THR A 635 -26.99 15.51 5.27
N LEU A 636 -26.77 15.55 3.96
CA LEU A 636 -26.86 14.39 3.06
C LEU A 636 -25.56 14.22 2.26
N PHE A 637 -24.95 13.05 2.39
CA PHE A 637 -23.82 12.62 1.58
C PHE A 637 -24.30 11.59 0.56
N ILE A 638 -23.97 11.79 -0.71
CA ILE A 638 -24.33 10.91 -1.81
C ILE A 638 -23.04 10.47 -2.50
N ASN A 639 -22.86 9.17 -2.64
CA ASN A 639 -21.77 8.56 -3.36
C ASN A 639 -22.36 7.67 -4.46
N GLN A 640 -22.35 8.16 -5.71
CA GLN A 640 -22.97 7.46 -6.84
C GLN A 640 -22.14 7.64 -8.11
N GLU A 641 -22.01 6.56 -8.87
CA GLU A 641 -21.60 6.59 -10.29
C GLU A 641 -22.85 6.71 -11.18
N GLY A 642 -22.99 7.81 -11.94
CA GLY A 642 -24.08 8.01 -12.92
C GLY A 642 -24.79 9.37 -12.86
N THR A 643 -25.78 9.56 -13.73
CA THR A 643 -26.63 10.77 -13.79
C THR A 643 -27.70 10.75 -12.69
N MET A 644 -27.79 11.82 -11.91
CA MET A 644 -28.78 11.99 -10.85
C MET A 644 -29.73 13.14 -11.16
N ASP A 645 -31.04 12.90 -11.03
CA ASP A 645 -32.03 13.98 -10.97
C ASP A 645 -32.05 14.56 -9.56
N LEU A 646 -31.65 15.82 -9.41
CA LEU A 646 -31.60 16.54 -8.14
C LEU A 646 -32.93 17.21 -7.76
N SER A 647 -33.98 17.04 -8.57
CA SER A 647 -35.30 17.62 -8.31
C SER A 647 -35.88 17.24 -6.94
N PHE A 648 -35.53 16.08 -6.40
CA PHE A 648 -36.01 15.63 -5.08
C PHE A 648 -35.44 16.41 -3.90
N ILE A 649 -34.33 17.14 -4.05
CA ILE A 649 -33.73 17.90 -2.95
C ILE A 649 -34.68 19.01 -2.46
N SER A 650 -35.58 19.49 -3.32
CA SER A 650 -36.63 20.43 -2.91
C SER A 650 -37.61 19.84 -1.89
N LEU A 651 -37.63 18.51 -1.73
CA LEU A 651 -38.47 17.80 -0.76
C LEU A 651 -37.82 17.68 0.63
N LEU A 652 -36.60 18.17 0.83
CA LEU A 652 -35.89 18.14 2.11
C LEU A 652 -35.83 19.54 2.73
N PRO A 653 -36.89 20.00 3.44
CA PRO A 653 -37.06 21.38 3.86
C PRO A 653 -36.00 21.86 4.87
N ARG A 654 -35.31 20.93 5.54
CA ARG A 654 -34.23 21.21 6.50
C ARG A 654 -32.83 20.89 5.99
N LEU A 655 -32.67 20.47 4.73
CA LEU A 655 -31.36 20.12 4.20
C LEU A 655 -30.45 21.36 4.15
N GLN A 656 -29.41 21.34 4.97
CA GLN A 656 -28.44 22.42 5.09
C GLN A 656 -27.12 22.10 4.38
N ARG A 657 -26.82 20.81 4.15
CA ARG A 657 -25.58 20.32 3.53
C ARG A 657 -25.86 19.17 2.56
N LEU A 658 -25.35 19.29 1.34
CA LEU A 658 -25.37 18.23 0.35
C LEU A 658 -23.96 18.04 -0.21
N ALA A 659 -23.42 16.83 -0.12
CA ALA A 659 -22.16 16.47 -0.74
C ALA A 659 -22.38 15.30 -1.70
N VAL A 660 -21.98 15.47 -2.97
CA VAL A 660 -22.13 14.43 -4.01
C VAL A 660 -20.74 14.05 -4.51
N SER A 661 -20.35 12.79 -4.31
CA SER A 661 -19.09 12.24 -4.81
C SER A 661 -19.36 11.25 -5.94
N ALA A 662 -18.76 11.50 -7.11
CA ALA A 662 -18.57 10.50 -8.14
C ALA A 662 -17.06 10.38 -8.39
N ASP A 663 -16.53 9.17 -8.22
CA ASP A 663 -15.10 8.83 -8.39
C ASP A 663 -14.12 9.38 -7.32
N LYS A 664 -14.15 8.69 -6.17
CA LYS A 664 -13.08 8.46 -5.16
C LYS A 664 -12.11 9.61 -4.79
N ARG A 665 -12.61 10.83 -4.59
CA ARG A 665 -11.96 11.83 -3.69
C ARG A 665 -13.03 12.61 -2.92
N LEU A 666 -13.03 12.48 -1.60
CA LEU A 666 -13.92 13.18 -0.66
C LEU A 666 -13.27 14.48 -0.18
N VAL A 667 -14.02 15.58 -0.17
CA VAL A 667 -13.67 16.83 0.51
C VAL A 667 -14.88 17.25 1.37
N TYR A 668 -14.63 17.58 2.64
CA TYR A 668 -15.62 18.02 3.61
C TYR A 668 -15.99 19.51 3.42
N LEU A 669 -17.13 20.00 3.94
CA LEU A 669 -17.30 21.31 4.65
C LEU A 669 -18.78 21.72 4.94
N HIS A 670 -18.96 22.76 5.77
CA HIS A 670 -20.19 23.21 6.49
C HIS A 670 -21.04 24.34 5.80
N HIS A 671 -22.38 24.19 5.87
CA HIS A 671 -23.54 25.09 5.57
C HIS A 671 -23.62 25.87 4.23
N THR A 672 -24.81 25.80 3.59
CA THR A 672 -25.28 26.47 2.35
C THR A 672 -24.38 26.29 1.13
N THR A 673 -23.73 25.12 1.05
CA THR A 673 -22.70 24.77 0.06
C THR A 673 -23.15 23.57 -0.78
N LEU A 674 -22.99 23.67 -2.11
CA LEU A 674 -23.19 22.59 -3.07
C LEU A 674 -21.84 22.30 -3.74
N ASP A 675 -21.33 21.07 -3.74
CA ASP A 675 -20.04 20.72 -4.36
C ASP A 675 -20.18 19.56 -5.35
N PHE A 676 -19.63 19.70 -6.56
CA PHE A 676 -19.66 18.70 -7.62
C PHE A 676 -18.25 18.28 -8.01
N ASN A 677 -17.88 17.03 -7.73
CA ASN A 677 -16.66 16.40 -8.23
C ASN A 677 -17.02 15.24 -9.18
N SER A 678 -17.13 15.51 -10.49
CA SER A 678 -17.43 14.51 -11.52
C SER A 678 -17.00 14.98 -12.91
N LYS A 679 -16.60 14.05 -13.78
CA LYS A 679 -16.35 14.28 -15.22
C LYS A 679 -17.62 14.32 -16.08
N SER A 680 -18.80 14.02 -15.54
CA SER A 680 -20.02 13.84 -16.36
C SER A 680 -21.34 14.03 -15.61
N ALA A 681 -21.48 15.11 -14.83
CA ALA A 681 -22.77 15.51 -14.28
C ALA A 681 -23.44 16.54 -15.20
N TYR A 682 -24.68 16.30 -15.64
CA TYR A 682 -25.50 17.33 -16.31
C TYR A 682 -26.61 17.76 -15.35
N ILE A 683 -26.67 19.05 -15.03
CA ILE A 683 -27.76 19.61 -14.23
C ILE A 683 -28.84 20.12 -15.21
N SER A 684 -30.04 19.55 -15.14
CA SER A 684 -31.18 20.02 -15.92
C SER A 684 -31.64 21.40 -15.44
N THR A 685 -31.90 22.30 -16.39
CA THR A 685 -31.97 23.77 -16.29
C THR A 685 -33.18 24.35 -15.52
N ARG A 686 -33.93 23.56 -14.75
CA ARG A 686 -35.21 24.01 -14.15
C ARG A 686 -35.23 24.25 -12.64
N SER A 687 -34.18 23.87 -11.90
CA SER A 687 -34.15 24.10 -10.44
C SER A 687 -33.44 25.40 -10.09
N THR A 688 -34.19 26.40 -9.61
CA THR A 688 -33.61 27.55 -8.91
C THR A 688 -33.19 27.12 -7.51
N LEU A 689 -31.95 27.42 -7.10
CA LEU A 689 -31.49 27.26 -5.72
C LEU A 689 -31.40 28.65 -5.06
N PRO A 690 -32.55 29.29 -4.73
CA PRO A 690 -32.61 30.71 -4.39
C PRO A 690 -31.88 31.12 -3.10
N LYS A 691 -31.44 30.15 -2.28
CA LYS A 691 -30.74 30.37 -1.00
C LYS A 691 -29.28 29.89 -1.02
N LEU A 692 -28.72 29.56 -2.18
CA LEU A 692 -27.35 29.06 -2.27
C LEU A 692 -26.36 30.22 -2.08
N GLU A 693 -25.56 30.15 -1.02
CA GLU A 693 -24.55 31.16 -0.70
C GLU A 693 -23.12 30.68 -1.03
N LYS A 694 -22.90 29.37 -1.19
CA LYS A 694 -21.60 28.79 -1.56
C LYS A 694 -21.73 27.69 -2.63
N LEU A 695 -20.82 27.65 -3.60
CA LEU A 695 -20.82 26.67 -4.70
C LEU A 695 -19.41 26.17 -4.97
N GLY A 696 -19.22 24.86 -5.10
CA GLY A 696 -18.02 24.15 -5.52
C GLY A 696 -18.26 23.40 -6.83
N VAL A 697 -17.38 23.55 -7.82
CA VAL A 697 -17.49 22.88 -9.13
C VAL A 697 -16.14 22.35 -9.59
N SER A 698 -16.07 21.16 -10.18
CA SER A 698 -14.81 20.52 -10.60
C SER A 698 -14.44 20.68 -12.07
N GLN A 699 -15.28 21.33 -12.88
CA GLN A 699 -15.02 21.68 -14.28
C GLN A 699 -15.80 22.94 -14.68
N VAL A 700 -15.22 23.79 -15.53
CA VAL A 700 -15.82 25.05 -16.00
C VAL A 700 -16.98 24.81 -16.99
N GLU A 701 -17.02 23.68 -17.69
CA GLU A 701 -18.11 23.37 -18.63
C GLU A 701 -19.50 23.34 -17.96
N LEU A 702 -19.56 22.95 -16.68
CA LEU A 702 -20.78 22.99 -15.85
C LEU A 702 -21.35 24.42 -15.67
N PHE A 703 -20.50 25.44 -15.73
CA PHE A 703 -20.89 26.84 -15.57
C PHE A 703 -21.73 27.37 -16.72
N ASN A 704 -21.66 26.74 -17.91
CA ASN A 704 -22.42 27.19 -19.07
C ASN A 704 -23.93 26.96 -18.91
N SER A 705 -24.34 26.01 -18.07
CA SER A 705 -25.73 25.59 -17.85
C SER A 705 -26.36 26.05 -16.53
N LEU A 706 -25.60 26.63 -15.60
CA LEU A 706 -26.07 26.97 -14.25
C LEU A 706 -26.62 28.40 -14.17
N LEU A 707 -27.92 28.54 -13.85
CA LEU A 707 -28.47 29.79 -13.33
C LEU A 707 -28.03 29.93 -11.87
N VAL A 708 -26.93 30.65 -11.65
CA VAL A 708 -26.33 30.79 -10.32
C VAL A 708 -27.20 31.68 -9.44
N SER A 709 -27.38 31.27 -8.18
CA SER A 709 -28.13 32.00 -7.15
C SER A 709 -27.68 33.46 -7.06
N PRO A 710 -28.61 34.45 -7.00
CA PRO A 710 -28.26 35.85 -6.77
C PRO A 710 -27.72 36.11 -5.35
N LEU A 711 -27.76 35.11 -4.47
CA LEU A 711 -27.18 35.17 -3.12
C LEU A 711 -25.80 34.49 -3.02
N LEU A 712 -25.21 34.06 -4.14
CA LEU A 712 -23.93 33.35 -4.11
C LEU A 712 -22.81 34.29 -3.64
N LYS A 713 -22.24 34.01 -2.46
CA LYS A 713 -21.13 34.74 -1.84
C LYS A 713 -19.79 34.04 -1.97
N LYS A 714 -19.74 32.71 -2.08
CA LYS A 714 -18.47 31.96 -2.21
C LYS A 714 -18.51 30.99 -3.39
N LEU A 715 -17.47 31.01 -4.21
CA LEU A 715 -17.32 30.12 -5.36
C LEU A 715 -15.98 29.38 -5.28
N VAL A 716 -16.00 28.06 -5.39
CA VAL A 716 -14.83 27.18 -5.41
C VAL A 716 -14.81 26.43 -6.74
N ILE A 717 -13.68 26.45 -7.45
CA ILE A 717 -13.51 25.78 -8.73
C ILE A 717 -12.33 24.82 -8.62
N TYR A 718 -12.57 23.52 -8.71
CA TYR A 718 -11.55 22.49 -8.78
C TYR A 718 -11.22 22.16 -10.25
N ASN A 719 -9.97 21.75 -10.52
CA ASN A 719 -9.48 21.30 -11.84
C ASN A 719 -9.87 22.25 -13.00
N CYS A 720 -9.69 23.55 -12.80
CA CYS A 720 -10.01 24.56 -13.81
C CYS A 720 -9.06 24.42 -15.01
N ASN A 721 -9.57 23.93 -16.14
CA ASN A 721 -8.79 23.71 -17.37
C ASN A 721 -9.10 24.74 -18.48
N GLU A 722 -10.02 25.69 -18.25
CA GLU A 722 -10.46 26.68 -19.24
C GLU A 722 -10.53 28.11 -18.66
N ILE A 723 -10.58 29.14 -19.52
CA ILE A 723 -10.82 30.54 -19.12
C ILE A 723 -12.26 30.69 -18.66
N ILE A 724 -12.47 31.25 -17.46
CA ILE A 724 -13.80 31.62 -16.98
C ILE A 724 -14.23 32.91 -17.68
N PRO A 725 -15.32 32.93 -18.48
CA PRO A 725 -15.78 34.15 -19.13
C PRO A 725 -16.22 35.21 -18.11
N GLU A 726 -15.91 36.48 -18.40
CA GLU A 726 -16.15 37.63 -17.53
C GLU A 726 -17.59 37.76 -17.02
N ASN A 727 -18.58 37.42 -17.86
CA ASN A 727 -20.00 37.52 -17.54
C ASN A 727 -20.55 36.33 -16.73
N LYS A 728 -19.72 35.35 -16.37
CA LYS A 728 -20.15 34.11 -15.71
C LYS A 728 -19.94 34.09 -14.20
N ILE A 729 -19.10 34.95 -13.64
CA ILE A 729 -18.95 35.06 -12.17
C ILE A 729 -20.02 36.04 -11.65
N PRO A 730 -20.93 35.62 -10.76
CA PRO A 730 -21.94 36.51 -10.22
C PRO A 730 -21.32 37.70 -9.48
N LYS A 731 -21.90 38.89 -9.64
CA LYS A 731 -21.46 40.12 -8.96
C LYS A 731 -21.54 40.05 -7.43
N THR A 732 -22.21 39.04 -6.88
CA THR A 732 -22.38 38.82 -5.44
C THR A 732 -21.26 37.98 -4.82
N VAL A 733 -20.35 37.40 -5.61
CA VAL A 733 -19.27 36.56 -5.10
C VAL A 733 -18.23 37.40 -4.36
N GLU A 734 -18.16 37.20 -3.04
CA GLU A 734 -17.23 37.83 -2.10
C GLU A 734 -15.93 37.03 -1.94
N LYS A 735 -15.97 35.71 -2.17
CA LYS A 735 -14.80 34.81 -2.10
C LYS A 735 -14.72 33.86 -3.30
N LEU A 736 -13.58 33.83 -3.99
CA LEU A 736 -13.28 32.91 -5.07
C LEU A 736 -12.07 32.03 -4.73
N THR A 737 -12.21 30.71 -4.84
CA THR A 737 -11.12 29.74 -4.64
C THR A 737 -10.95 28.89 -5.89
N ILE A 738 -9.73 28.77 -6.41
CA ILE A 738 -9.42 27.94 -7.59
C ILE A 738 -8.37 26.90 -7.21
N PHE A 739 -8.68 25.61 -7.38
CA PHE A 739 -7.80 24.48 -7.14
C PHE A 739 -7.33 23.86 -8.46
N LYS A 740 -6.01 23.64 -8.57
CA LYS A 740 -5.34 22.80 -9.58
C LYS A 740 -5.64 23.18 -11.04
N LEU A 741 -4.86 24.10 -11.60
CA LEU A 741 -4.77 24.31 -13.06
C LEU A 741 -3.82 23.26 -13.65
N VAL A 742 -4.32 22.41 -14.57
CA VAL A 742 -3.49 21.42 -15.28
C VAL A 742 -3.14 21.97 -16.67
N TYR A 743 -1.87 21.84 -17.05
CA TYR A 743 -1.32 22.17 -18.37
C TYR A 743 -2.20 21.65 -19.52
N LYS A 744 -2.99 22.54 -20.14
CA LYS A 744 -3.45 22.45 -21.53
C LYS A 744 -3.83 23.84 -22.02
N ASP A 745 -3.44 24.16 -23.24
CA ASP A 745 -3.45 25.48 -23.87
C ASP A 745 -4.65 26.38 -23.52
N ILE A 746 -4.41 27.35 -22.65
CA ILE A 746 -5.34 28.43 -22.31
C ILE A 746 -4.82 29.74 -22.92
N LEU A 747 -4.85 29.88 -24.25
CA LEU A 747 -4.55 31.15 -24.92
C LEU A 747 -5.60 31.48 -25.98
N GLY A 748 -6.76 31.95 -25.49
CA GLY A 748 -7.79 32.60 -26.30
C GLY A 748 -7.65 34.12 -26.25
N GLN A 749 -7.15 34.67 -27.36
CA GLN A 749 -7.23 36.05 -27.86
C GLN A 749 -6.12 37.06 -27.51
N VAL A 750 -5.41 37.39 -28.60
CA VAL A 750 -4.48 38.50 -28.88
C VAL A 750 -3.02 38.29 -28.45
N ILE A 751 -2.21 37.69 -29.34
CA ILE A 751 -0.96 38.23 -29.94
C ILE A 751 -0.44 37.23 -31.00
N VAL A 752 0.12 37.75 -32.11
CA VAL A 752 0.74 37.02 -33.24
C VAL A 752 1.91 36.15 -32.77
N TRP A 753 1.92 34.86 -33.13
CA TRP A 753 2.98 33.90 -32.77
C TRP A 753 4.10 33.83 -33.83
N LYS A 754 5.36 33.68 -33.39
CA LYS A 754 6.51 33.26 -34.22
C LYS A 754 7.01 31.89 -33.70
N PRO A 755 7.38 30.92 -34.55
CA PRO A 755 7.38 29.49 -34.17
C PRO A 755 8.59 28.95 -33.41
N ASP A 756 9.58 29.76 -33.01
CA ASP A 756 10.91 29.23 -32.59
C ASP A 756 11.33 29.54 -31.14
N VAL A 757 10.39 29.70 -30.19
CA VAL A 757 10.73 29.94 -28.77
C VAL A 757 10.09 28.88 -27.85
N PRO A 758 10.85 28.18 -27.00
CA PRO A 758 10.30 27.25 -26.02
C PRO A 758 9.41 27.99 -25.01
N ILE A 759 8.20 27.48 -24.80
CA ILE A 759 7.20 28.06 -23.91
C ILE A 759 7.71 27.99 -22.46
N LYS A 760 8.17 29.12 -21.93
CA LYS A 760 8.64 29.25 -20.53
C LYS A 760 7.70 30.01 -19.61
N ASP A 761 6.63 30.63 -20.10
CA ASP A 761 5.80 31.53 -19.28
C ASP A 761 4.30 31.28 -19.50
N ILE A 762 3.57 30.89 -18.45
CA ILE A 762 2.10 30.88 -18.44
C ILE A 762 1.60 32.22 -17.87
N TYR A 763 0.77 32.95 -18.62
CA TYR A 763 0.21 34.22 -18.17
C TYR A 763 -1.20 34.02 -17.60
N ILE A 764 -1.37 34.19 -16.29
CA ILE A 764 -2.68 34.27 -15.64
C ILE A 764 -3.08 35.74 -15.63
N LYS A 765 -3.79 36.17 -16.66
CA LYS A 765 -4.33 37.53 -16.75
C LYS A 765 -5.76 37.55 -16.22
N PHE A 766 -5.98 38.23 -15.10
CA PHE A 766 -7.32 38.49 -14.62
C PHE A 766 -7.99 39.58 -15.49
N PRO A 767 -9.25 39.38 -15.94
CA PRO A 767 -10.00 40.45 -16.61
C PRO A 767 -10.14 41.69 -15.71
N PRO A 768 -10.16 42.91 -16.28
CA PRO A 768 -10.19 44.17 -15.52
C PRO A 768 -11.49 44.42 -14.72
N SER A 769 -12.48 43.55 -14.83
CA SER A 769 -13.89 43.76 -14.47
C SER A 769 -14.44 42.67 -13.53
N TYR A 770 -13.63 42.22 -12.57
CA TYR A 770 -14.13 41.37 -11.47
C TYR A 770 -15.20 42.09 -10.63
N PRO A 771 -16.05 41.32 -9.90
CA PRO A 771 -16.99 41.89 -8.96
C PRO A 771 -16.28 42.84 -7.98
N PRO A 772 -16.77 44.07 -7.77
CA PRO A 772 -16.17 45.01 -6.81
C PRO A 772 -16.26 44.50 -5.36
N THR A 773 -17.04 43.44 -5.13
CA THR A 773 -17.27 42.76 -3.86
C THR A 773 -16.28 41.63 -3.57
N LEU A 774 -15.38 41.28 -4.50
CA LEU A 774 -14.44 40.18 -4.28
C LEU A 774 -13.38 40.57 -3.24
N GLU A 775 -13.55 40.11 -2.00
CA GLU A 775 -12.66 40.42 -0.89
C GLU A 775 -11.60 39.33 -0.66
N THR A 776 -11.85 38.09 -1.09
CA THR A 776 -10.94 36.95 -0.90
C THR A 776 -10.68 36.19 -2.19
N LEU A 777 -9.41 35.97 -2.54
CA LEU A 777 -8.98 35.19 -3.68
C LEU A 777 -7.95 34.13 -3.24
N ASP A 778 -8.30 32.86 -3.40
CA ASP A 778 -7.45 31.73 -3.02
C ASP A 778 -7.03 30.93 -4.28
N LEU A 779 -5.73 30.84 -4.56
CA LEU A 779 -5.13 30.08 -5.66
C LEU A 779 -4.34 28.88 -5.11
N ILE A 780 -4.82 27.66 -5.35
CA ILE A 780 -4.34 26.44 -4.69
C ILE A 780 -3.82 25.41 -5.71
N ASP A 781 -2.63 24.83 -5.47
CA ASP A 781 -2.05 23.71 -6.25
C ASP A 781 -1.89 24.01 -7.75
N ILE A 782 -1.56 25.25 -8.12
CA ILE A 782 -1.23 25.63 -9.50
C ILE A 782 0.21 25.15 -9.76
N LYS A 783 0.47 24.42 -10.86
CA LYS A 783 1.81 23.90 -11.21
C LYS A 783 2.38 24.61 -12.44
N GLY A 784 3.64 25.09 -12.38
CA GLY A 784 4.35 25.73 -13.50
C GLY A 784 4.93 27.12 -13.15
N GLU A 785 5.72 27.72 -14.06
CA GLU A 785 6.12 29.14 -13.98
C GLU A 785 4.99 30.00 -14.56
N TYR A 786 4.44 30.93 -13.77
CA TYR A 786 3.38 31.81 -14.22
C TYR A 786 3.49 33.23 -13.68
N THR A 787 3.02 34.19 -14.49
CA THR A 787 2.84 35.58 -14.09
C THR A 787 1.37 35.85 -13.84
N ILE A 788 1.07 36.45 -12.68
CA ILE A 788 -0.28 36.88 -12.32
C ILE A 788 -0.38 38.38 -12.54
N ASP A 789 -1.26 38.80 -13.44
CA ASP A 789 -1.52 40.22 -13.72
C ASP A 789 -2.98 40.59 -13.35
N ASN A 790 -3.15 41.80 -12.80
CA ASN A 790 -4.44 42.42 -12.46
C ASN A 790 -5.22 41.75 -11.31
N ILE A 791 -4.59 41.48 -10.16
CA ILE A 791 -5.34 41.06 -8.95
C ILE A 791 -6.42 42.11 -8.65
N PRO A 792 -7.70 41.72 -8.46
CA PRO A 792 -8.79 42.66 -8.28
C PRO A 792 -8.51 43.66 -7.15
N PRO A 793 -8.68 44.98 -7.36
CA PRO A 793 -8.37 45.99 -6.35
C PRO A 793 -9.12 45.78 -5.02
N SER A 794 -10.28 45.15 -5.03
CA SER A 794 -11.08 44.84 -3.84
C SER A 794 -10.49 43.72 -2.95
N THR A 795 -9.49 42.98 -3.42
CA THR A 795 -8.95 41.80 -2.73
C THR A 795 -8.23 42.18 -1.43
N LYS A 796 -8.85 41.87 -0.30
CA LYS A 796 -8.32 42.08 1.06
C LYS A 796 -7.52 40.87 1.56
N HIS A 797 -7.93 39.66 1.17
CA HIS A 797 -7.32 38.39 1.53
C HIS A 797 -6.87 37.65 0.27
N PHE A 798 -5.59 37.35 0.16
CA PHE A 798 -5.03 36.58 -0.94
C PHE A 798 -4.36 35.33 -0.40
N ALA A 799 -4.80 34.14 -0.83
CA ALA A 799 -4.13 32.89 -0.52
C ALA A 799 -3.50 32.27 -1.77
N TYR A 800 -2.30 31.72 -1.63
CA TYR A 800 -1.51 31.25 -2.76
C TYR A 800 -0.66 30.03 -2.38
N ILE A 801 -0.62 29.03 -3.26
CA ILE A 801 0.07 27.75 -3.02
C ILE A 801 1.06 27.49 -4.17
N HIS A 802 2.36 27.75 -3.93
CA HIS A 802 3.38 27.38 -4.91
C HIS A 802 4.83 27.42 -4.38
N SER A 803 5.75 26.94 -5.22
CA SER A 803 7.20 27.03 -5.07
C SER A 803 7.69 28.48 -4.85
N PRO A 804 8.75 28.72 -4.04
CA PRO A 804 9.27 30.05 -3.70
C PRO A 804 9.70 30.92 -4.88
N THR A 805 10.02 30.34 -6.04
CA THR A 805 10.47 31.07 -7.23
C THR A 805 9.39 31.96 -7.81
N VAL A 806 8.14 31.47 -7.90
CA VAL A 806 7.02 32.21 -8.50
C VAL A 806 6.51 33.35 -7.59
N PHE A 807 6.77 33.27 -6.28
CA PHE A 807 6.40 34.33 -5.33
C PHE A 807 7.05 35.69 -5.67
N LYS A 808 8.26 35.66 -6.24
CA LYS A 808 8.99 36.87 -6.64
C LYS A 808 8.30 37.63 -7.77
N ASP A 809 7.73 36.90 -8.73
CA ASP A 809 7.03 37.51 -9.87
C ASP A 809 5.63 37.99 -9.48
N LEU A 810 4.96 37.29 -8.55
CA LEU A 810 3.70 37.73 -7.94
C LEU A 810 3.83 39.13 -7.30
N ILE A 811 4.88 39.37 -6.51
CA ILE A 811 5.06 40.67 -5.87
C ILE A 811 5.41 41.77 -6.89
N LYS A 812 6.22 41.44 -7.90
CA LYS A 812 6.65 42.38 -8.94
C LYS A 812 5.49 42.89 -9.79
N ASN A 813 4.46 42.07 -10.00
CA ASN A 813 3.27 42.42 -10.78
C ASN A 813 2.14 43.02 -9.92
N GLY A 814 2.42 43.28 -8.63
CA GLY A 814 1.58 44.07 -7.73
C GLY A 814 0.44 43.28 -7.10
N LEU A 815 0.63 42.86 -5.84
CA LEU A 815 -0.51 42.60 -4.96
C LEU A 815 -1.37 43.87 -4.89
N SER A 816 -2.69 43.71 -4.80
CA SER A 816 -3.59 44.86 -4.64
C SER A 816 -3.16 45.68 -3.42
N SER A 817 -3.18 47.01 -3.55
CA SER A 817 -2.90 47.92 -2.43
C SER A 817 -3.87 47.73 -1.26
N ASN A 818 -5.00 47.05 -1.46
CA ASN A 818 -5.96 46.73 -0.40
C ASN A 818 -5.70 45.35 0.26
N THR A 819 -4.73 44.57 -0.22
CA THR A 819 -4.42 43.27 0.36
C THR A 819 -3.77 43.45 1.73
N THR A 820 -4.52 43.10 2.78
CA THR A 820 -4.10 43.20 4.19
C THR A 820 -3.75 41.84 4.79
N HIS A 821 -4.24 40.75 4.19
CA HIS A 821 -3.98 39.38 4.61
C HIS A 821 -3.42 38.57 3.44
N LEU A 822 -2.28 37.94 3.67
CA LEU A 822 -1.61 37.07 2.70
C LEU A 822 -1.45 35.69 3.32
N THR A 823 -1.95 34.64 2.66
CA THR A 823 -1.75 33.25 3.08
C THR A 823 -0.88 32.53 2.05
N CYS A 824 0.32 32.14 2.43
CA CYS A 824 1.23 31.38 1.57
C CYS A 824 1.27 29.93 2.03
N LEU A 825 1.00 28.98 1.15
CA LEU A 825 1.26 27.57 1.42
C LEU A 825 2.62 27.20 0.83
N VAL A 826 3.52 26.72 1.67
CA VAL A 826 4.89 26.33 1.31
C VAL A 826 4.99 24.82 1.38
N ASP A 827 5.38 24.22 0.26
CA ASP A 827 5.65 22.79 0.15
C ASP A 827 6.99 22.47 0.84
N SER A 828 6.99 21.51 1.77
CA SER A 828 8.16 21.15 2.59
C SER A 828 9.27 20.44 1.84
N ASP A 829 8.99 19.95 0.62
CA ASP A 829 9.89 19.05 -0.12
C ASP A 829 11.22 19.73 -0.53
N GLN A 830 11.37 21.04 -0.31
CA GLN A 830 12.60 21.80 -0.51
C GLN A 830 13.23 22.21 0.83
N HIS A 831 14.15 21.38 1.35
CA HIS A 831 15.01 21.74 2.48
C HIS A 831 15.70 23.09 2.25
N GLY A 832 15.54 24.01 3.21
CA GLY A 832 16.19 25.33 3.16
C GLY A 832 15.44 26.40 2.36
N THR A 833 14.13 26.22 2.13
CA THR A 833 13.28 27.23 1.52
C THR A 833 13.38 28.58 2.24
N LYS A 834 13.82 29.61 1.52
CA LYS A 834 13.96 30.98 2.00
C LYS A 834 12.86 31.86 1.42
N PHE A 835 12.09 32.50 2.27
CA PHE A 835 10.97 33.36 1.89
C PHE A 835 11.34 34.83 2.05
N ARG A 836 11.31 35.63 0.98
CA ARG A 836 11.72 37.04 1.03
C ARG A 836 10.63 37.92 1.62
N LEU A 837 10.82 38.34 2.86
CA LEU A 837 9.89 39.19 3.59
C LEU A 837 10.02 40.66 3.18
N ASP A 838 11.18 41.08 2.68
CA ASP A 838 11.44 42.47 2.30
C ASP A 838 10.53 42.96 1.17
N GLU A 839 10.21 42.08 0.22
CA GLU A 839 9.32 42.41 -0.89
C GLU A 839 7.87 42.61 -0.41
N ILE A 840 7.39 41.80 0.54
CA ILE A 840 6.06 41.97 1.15
C ILE A 840 6.01 43.25 1.96
N ILE A 841 7.03 43.50 2.78
CA ILE A 841 7.08 44.68 3.65
C ILE A 841 7.04 45.97 2.83
N ASN A 842 7.81 46.03 1.74
CA ASN A 842 8.03 47.26 0.99
C ASN A 842 7.01 47.52 -0.12
N GLN A 843 6.41 46.46 -0.69
CA GLN A 843 5.59 46.59 -1.89
C GLN A 843 4.10 46.36 -1.65
N THR A 844 3.69 46.04 -0.41
CA THR A 844 2.31 45.65 -0.10
C THR A 844 1.81 46.31 1.18
N ASN A 845 0.50 46.33 1.40
CA ASN A 845 -0.11 46.74 2.67
C ASN A 845 -0.45 45.56 3.59
N VAL A 846 0.17 44.40 3.38
CA VAL A 846 -0.07 43.19 4.17
C VAL A 846 0.25 43.46 5.64
N ARG A 847 -0.71 43.17 6.52
CA ARG A 847 -0.64 43.26 7.99
C ARG A 847 -0.61 41.88 8.64
N TYR A 848 -1.19 40.88 7.99
CA TYR A 848 -1.25 39.51 8.47
C TYR A 848 -0.72 38.56 7.40
N LEU A 849 0.31 37.80 7.74
CA LEU A 849 0.94 36.82 6.87
C LEU A 849 0.77 35.43 7.48
N ASN A 850 -0.09 34.60 6.89
CA ASN A 850 -0.23 33.19 7.26
C ASN A 850 0.69 32.35 6.38
N ILE A 851 1.53 31.52 6.96
CA ILE A 851 2.35 30.56 6.23
C ILE A 851 1.91 29.17 6.63
N ILE A 852 1.35 28.42 5.68
CA ILE A 852 0.93 27.04 5.86
C ILE A 852 2.05 26.14 5.33
N LEU A 853 2.75 25.43 6.21
CA LEU A 853 3.70 24.39 5.81
C LEU A 853 2.94 23.09 5.58
N VAL A 854 3.05 22.52 4.38
CA VAL A 854 2.52 21.19 4.08
C VAL A 854 3.68 20.23 4.02
N VAL A 855 3.67 19.26 4.95
CA VAL A 855 4.66 18.20 5.03
C VAL A 855 4.05 16.92 4.50
N ILE A 856 4.64 16.39 3.43
CA ILE A 856 4.21 15.12 2.83
C ILE A 856 5.18 14.05 3.32
N ASP A 857 4.71 13.15 4.18
CA ASP A 857 5.49 12.01 4.64
C ASP A 857 5.36 10.87 3.62
N TYR A 858 6.43 10.66 2.84
CA TYR A 858 6.54 9.57 1.87
C TYR A 858 7.03 8.24 2.49
N SER A 859 7.18 8.14 3.81
CA SER A 859 7.67 6.93 4.47
C SER A 859 6.75 5.72 4.28
N THR A 860 5.46 5.93 4.06
CA THR A 860 4.46 4.89 3.78
C THR A 860 4.08 4.88 2.29
N ARG A 861 4.57 3.88 1.54
CA ARG A 861 4.43 3.80 0.06
C ARG A 861 2.99 3.67 -0.45
N GLU A 862 2.03 3.33 0.41
CA GLU A 862 0.64 3.14 -0.02
C GLU A 862 -0.20 4.42 0.07
N TYR A 863 0.07 5.32 1.03
CA TYR A 863 -0.65 6.58 1.22
C TYR A 863 0.23 7.58 1.97
N PRO A 864 0.76 8.64 1.33
CA PRO A 864 1.58 9.63 2.04
C PRO A 864 0.73 10.37 3.09
N GLU A 865 1.20 10.43 4.33
CA GLU A 865 0.54 11.22 5.38
C GLU A 865 0.85 12.71 5.14
N ILE A 866 -0.21 13.52 5.01
CA ILE A 866 -0.08 14.96 4.79
C ILE A 866 -0.32 15.68 6.12
N THR A 867 0.74 16.26 6.68
CA THR A 867 0.65 17.08 7.90
C THR A 867 0.64 18.56 7.51
N ARG A 868 -0.26 19.37 8.09
CA ARG A 868 -0.33 20.82 7.84
C ARG A 868 -0.01 21.58 9.12
N GLN A 869 0.90 22.55 9.04
CA GLN A 869 1.16 23.50 10.12
C GLN A 869 0.92 24.92 9.65
N THR A 870 0.27 25.74 10.46
CA THR A 870 -0.04 27.13 10.11
C THR A 870 0.67 28.06 11.07
N HIS A 871 1.53 28.94 10.55
CA HIS A 871 2.20 29.99 11.29
C HIS A 871 1.65 31.34 10.86
N GLN A 872 1.08 32.09 11.78
CA GLN A 872 0.47 33.39 11.49
C GLN A 872 1.33 34.51 12.05
N PHE A 873 1.81 35.40 11.19
CA PHE A 873 2.65 36.56 11.52
C PHE A 873 1.86 37.87 11.39
N THR A 874 2.03 38.80 12.32
CA THR A 874 1.62 40.20 12.19
C THR A 874 2.80 41.04 11.75
N ILE A 875 2.56 41.95 10.80
CA ILE A 875 3.55 42.90 10.27
C ILE A 875 3.09 44.30 10.66
N GLN A 876 3.76 44.90 11.63
CA GLN A 876 3.49 46.25 12.10
C GLN A 876 4.59 47.20 11.62
N ARG A 877 4.21 48.12 10.73
CA ARG A 877 5.07 49.23 10.30
C ARG A 877 5.05 50.30 11.39
N LEU A 878 6.21 50.64 11.92
CA LEU A 878 6.36 51.54 13.07
C LEU A 878 6.61 52.99 12.65
N ASP A 879 7.00 53.21 11.40
CA ASP A 879 7.16 54.53 10.79
C ASP A 879 6.48 54.59 9.42
N SER A 880 6.23 55.81 8.93
CA SER A 880 5.60 56.08 7.63
C SER A 880 6.44 55.59 6.45
N ASP A 881 7.75 55.48 6.65
CA ASP A 881 8.72 55.17 5.60
C ASP A 881 9.01 53.67 5.50
N ASN A 882 8.33 52.85 6.31
CA ASN A 882 8.50 51.40 6.42
C ASN A 882 9.94 50.95 6.73
N LEU A 883 10.74 51.84 7.33
CA LEU A 883 12.13 51.56 7.70
C LEU A 883 12.20 50.72 8.96
N ASN A 884 11.21 50.81 9.86
CA ASN A 884 11.13 50.01 11.07
C ASN A 884 9.87 49.17 11.06
N VAL A 885 10.04 47.85 11.02
CA VAL A 885 8.93 46.89 10.93
C VAL A 885 9.08 45.83 12.00
N LEU A 886 8.05 45.68 12.82
CA LEU A 886 7.94 44.63 13.81
C LEU A 886 7.17 43.46 13.21
N VAL A 887 7.78 42.27 13.21
CA VAL A 887 7.16 41.04 12.74
C VAL A 887 7.01 40.10 13.93
N LEU A 888 5.77 39.75 14.30
CA LEU A 888 5.48 38.88 15.43
C LEU A 888 4.70 37.66 14.95
N GLU A 889 5.12 36.46 15.33
CA GLU A 889 4.24 35.29 15.25
C GLU A 889 3.13 35.45 16.29
N THR A 890 1.88 35.20 15.91
CA THR A 890 0.70 35.42 16.77
C THR A 890 0.47 34.33 17.80
N GLN A 891 1.01 33.13 17.55
CA GLN A 891 0.83 31.95 18.40
C GLN A 891 2.08 31.63 19.23
N SER A 892 3.16 32.40 19.07
CA SER A 892 4.39 32.24 19.83
C SER A 892 4.96 33.62 20.19
N LEU A 893 5.94 33.69 21.10
CA LEU A 893 6.69 34.94 21.35
C LEU A 893 7.82 35.15 20.33
N ILE A 894 7.85 34.38 19.24
CA ILE A 894 8.88 34.45 18.22
C ILE A 894 8.56 35.64 17.31
N GLY A 895 9.44 36.63 17.33
CA GLY A 895 9.31 37.83 16.53
C GLY A 895 10.63 38.56 16.41
N GLY A 896 10.67 39.58 15.56
CA GLY A 896 11.87 40.36 15.34
C GLY A 896 11.56 41.78 14.91
N PHE A 897 12.42 42.70 15.35
CA PHE A 897 12.44 44.07 14.88
C PHE A 897 13.34 44.16 13.65
N ILE A 898 12.79 44.64 12.53
CA ILE A 898 13.49 44.77 11.26
C ILE A 898 13.70 46.26 10.99
N THR A 899 14.94 46.72 11.10
CA THR A 899 15.34 48.04 10.59
C THR A 899 15.95 47.91 9.20
N GLN A 900 15.25 48.41 8.19
CA GLN A 900 15.76 48.46 6.84
C GLN A 900 16.76 49.60 6.69
N ARG A 901 18.00 49.29 6.29
CA ARG A 901 18.98 50.31 5.91
C ARG A 901 18.81 50.66 4.44
N GLN A 902 18.50 51.92 4.15
CA GLN A 902 18.58 52.44 2.80
C GLN A 902 20.04 52.49 2.35
N ARG A 903 20.39 51.79 1.27
CA ARG A 903 21.67 52.01 0.57
C ARG A 903 21.42 52.90 -0.63
N ASN A 904 21.96 54.11 -0.58
CA ASN A 904 22.04 54.96 -1.75
C ASN A 904 23.10 54.41 -2.71
N VAL A 905 22.66 53.60 -3.67
CA VAL A 905 23.53 53.12 -4.74
C VAL A 905 23.47 54.14 -5.88
N MET A 906 24.42 55.09 -5.89
CA MET A 906 24.62 55.93 -7.07
C MET A 906 25.14 55.07 -8.21
N LYS A 907 24.29 54.80 -9.22
CA LYS A 907 24.74 54.28 -10.51
C LYS A 907 25.19 55.46 -11.38
N PRO A 908 26.45 55.53 -11.85
CA PRO A 908 26.99 56.74 -12.46
C PRO A 908 26.40 57.20 -13.81
N LYS A 909 25.37 56.54 -14.37
CA LYS A 909 24.91 56.83 -15.74
C LYS A 909 23.39 56.73 -15.98
N SER A 910 22.57 56.73 -14.93
CA SER A 910 21.10 56.82 -15.09
C SER A 910 20.53 57.76 -14.04
N ASN A 911 19.83 58.81 -14.44
CA ASN A 911 19.12 59.77 -13.54
C ASN A 911 17.96 59.14 -12.74
N GLN A 912 17.89 57.81 -12.63
CA GLN A 912 16.97 57.09 -11.77
C GLN A 912 17.70 56.65 -10.50
N GLN A 913 17.47 57.36 -9.40
CA GLN A 913 17.77 56.86 -8.07
C GLN A 913 16.83 55.69 -7.77
N LYS A 914 17.32 54.44 -7.84
CA LYS A 914 16.60 53.29 -7.28
C LYS A 914 17.08 53.05 -5.86
N GLN A 915 16.21 53.27 -4.89
CA GLN A 915 16.43 52.84 -3.51
C GLN A 915 16.56 51.31 -3.51
N LYS A 916 17.62 50.79 -2.89
CA LYS A 916 17.84 49.35 -2.76
C LYS A 916 17.95 49.00 -1.28
N TYR A 917 17.07 48.13 -0.83
CA TYR A 917 17.07 47.58 0.52
C TYR A 917 17.84 46.25 0.55
N ASP A 918 18.45 45.95 1.70
CA ASP A 918 19.05 44.63 1.92
C ASP A 918 17.92 43.58 2.04
N PRO A 919 18.03 42.41 1.39
CA PRO A 919 16.95 41.42 1.37
C PRO A 919 16.80 40.74 2.75
N PHE A 920 15.55 40.47 3.14
CA PHE A 920 15.20 39.82 4.41
C PHE A 920 14.55 38.47 4.12
N TYR A 921 15.08 37.40 4.72
CA TYR A 921 14.57 36.04 4.49
C TYR A 921 14.01 35.44 5.78
N LEU A 922 12.79 34.91 5.69
CA LEU A 922 12.25 33.94 6.64
C LEU A 922 12.74 32.56 6.18
N CYS A 923 13.51 31.85 7.01
CA CYS A 923 14.03 30.52 6.66
C CYS A 923 13.29 29.46 7.47
N PHE A 924 12.70 28.48 6.79
CA PHE A 924 12.12 27.31 7.45
C PHE A 924 13.15 26.18 7.45
N ASN A 925 13.79 25.97 8.60
CA ASN A 925 14.66 24.83 8.79
C ASN A 925 13.84 23.68 9.37
N ILE A 926 13.55 22.70 8.52
CA ILE A 926 12.97 21.44 8.96
C ILE A 926 14.12 20.61 9.53
N GLY A 927 14.27 20.62 10.85
CA GLY A 927 15.17 19.72 11.57
C GLY A 927 14.44 18.42 11.89
N CYS A 928 14.93 17.30 11.38
CA CYS A 928 14.43 15.98 11.75
C CYS A 928 15.18 15.48 12.99
N ASP A 929 14.63 15.73 14.18
CA ASP A 929 14.95 14.95 15.39
C ASP A 929 13.85 13.89 15.56
N SER A 930 14.17 12.63 15.25
CA SER A 930 13.15 11.61 14.95
C SER A 930 12.56 10.87 16.16
N ASN A 931 12.62 11.40 17.39
CA ASN A 931 12.01 10.70 18.55
C ASN A 931 11.56 11.55 19.75
N GLU A 932 11.34 12.84 19.56
CA GLU A 932 10.26 13.53 20.29
C GLU A 932 9.36 14.17 19.24
N ILE A 933 8.14 14.54 19.63
CA ILE A 933 7.18 15.36 18.86
C ILE A 933 7.93 16.20 17.82
N TYR A 934 7.53 16.18 16.54
CA TYR A 934 8.09 17.09 15.54
C TYR A 934 8.03 18.52 16.11
N ASN A 935 9.12 18.95 16.72
CA ASN A 935 9.26 20.28 17.29
C ASN A 935 9.86 21.09 16.16
N TYR A 936 8.96 21.58 15.31
CA TYR A 936 9.31 22.46 14.21
C TYR A 936 9.83 23.76 14.81
N LYS A 937 11.15 23.84 14.94
CA LYS A 937 11.80 25.04 15.42
C LYS A 937 11.90 26.02 14.27
N ILE A 938 11.02 27.01 14.24
CA ILE A 938 11.23 28.19 13.40
C ILE A 938 12.46 28.91 13.92
N LEU A 939 13.56 28.81 13.18
CA LEU A 939 14.72 29.67 13.37
C LEU A 939 14.56 30.89 12.46
N LEU A 940 14.21 32.03 13.04
CA LEU A 940 14.36 33.34 12.41
C LEU A 940 15.85 33.65 12.23
N ASN A 941 16.46 33.08 11.20
CA ASN A 941 17.86 33.32 10.90
C ASN A 941 18.01 34.60 10.06
N PHE A 942 18.40 35.69 10.69
CA PHE A 942 18.73 36.95 10.03
C PHE A 942 20.10 36.87 9.34
N GLN A 943 20.17 36.28 8.14
CA GLN A 943 21.41 36.18 7.39
C GLN A 943 21.81 37.52 6.76
N LYS A 944 22.74 38.23 7.40
CA LYS A 944 23.45 39.36 6.79
C LYS A 944 24.46 38.81 5.77
N LYS A 945 24.30 39.16 4.48
CA LYS A 945 25.31 38.84 3.46
C LYS A 945 26.58 39.65 3.74
N GLN A 946 27.53 39.10 4.51
CA GLN A 946 28.86 39.69 4.67
C GLN A 946 29.57 39.66 3.31
N ILE A 947 29.84 40.84 2.76
CA ILE A 947 30.85 41.00 1.71
C ILE A 947 32.20 40.79 2.40
N LYS A 948 33.00 39.84 1.90
CA LYS A 948 34.36 39.50 2.35
C LYS A 948 35.12 40.70 2.92
N ARG A 949 35.27 40.76 4.24
CA ARG A 949 36.48 41.16 4.98
C ARG A 949 36.34 40.78 6.45
N GLU A 950 37.26 39.91 6.86
CA GLU A 950 37.63 39.46 8.20
C GLU A 950 36.64 38.69 9.10
N LYS A 951 37.22 37.66 9.75
CA LYS A 951 36.59 36.58 10.48
C LYS A 951 36.12 37.04 11.86
N THR A 952 34.82 36.95 12.11
CA THR A 952 34.24 36.56 13.41
C THR A 952 32.75 36.28 13.22
N LYS A 953 32.34 35.02 13.44
CA LYS A 953 30.93 34.62 13.50
C LYS A 953 30.46 34.90 14.93
N THR A 954 29.60 35.89 15.11
CA THR A 954 28.80 36.01 16.33
C THR A 954 27.37 35.62 15.97
N THR A 955 26.94 34.47 16.44
CA THR A 955 25.53 34.04 16.41
C THR A 955 24.86 34.71 17.61
N ILE A 956 23.83 35.53 17.39
CA ILE A 956 22.92 35.96 18.45
C ILE A 956 21.69 35.07 18.31
N ASN A 957 21.36 34.32 19.37
CA ASN A 957 20.21 33.41 19.44
C ASN A 957 18.90 34.17 19.63
#